data_AF-A0A5P2DSD7-F1
#
_entry.id   AF-A0A5P2DSD7-F1
#
_cell.length_a   1.000
_cell.length_b   1.000
_cell.length_c   1.000
_cell.angle_alpha   90.00
_cell.angle_beta   90.00
_cell.angle_gamma   90.00
#
_symmetry.space_group_name_H-M   'P 1'
#
loop_
_entity.id
_entity.type
_entity.pdbx_description
1 polymer ?
#
loop_
_entity_poly.entity_id
_entity_poly.type
_entity_poly.pdbx_seq_one_letter_code
_entity_poly.pdbx_strand_id
1 'polypeptide(L)'
;MHQAAGTPAPPPAALDPYVRVRGAREHNLRGVDVDIPRDALTVFTGVSGSGKSSLAFGTLYAEAQRRYFESVAPYARRLIHQIGAPAVDSVTGLPPAVSLEQRRSSPGSRSSVGTVTLLSNSLRMLYSRAGTYPPGAQRLDSDAFSPNTATGACPSCHGLGRIHRTSEELLVPDRELSIRQGAIAAWPGAWQGKNLRDILETLGHDVDRPWRELPAKDREWILFTEEQPVVTVHPVREAERIQRPYQGTYMSAHRYVMRTFADSKSATLRARAEKFLADSPCPVCEGRRLRPEALAVTFAGRTIAELAALALTDLDGVLASAPLDGEAARVLAEDLRSRIGPVVELGLGYLSLDRTAPSLSAGELQRLRLATQLRSGLFGVVYVLDEPSAGLHPADTEALLGVLDRLKEAGNTVFVVEHDLDVVRHADWLVDVGPLAGEHGGQVLHSGPPQELAGVAGSATARHLFGAQEPAGAPGPVRAATGAVRLSGVDRHNLRQLEAEFPLGVFTAVTGVSGSGKSTLVGQVLAREVGERLTQADFPVRRLVEVDQKPIGRTPRSNLATYTGLFDVVRKLFTAAPQARSRGWKAGRFSFNVPGGRCETCQGEGFVSVELLFLPSTYAPCPECAGARYNAETLEVRYEGLNIAEVLGLTVESAAGFFAEVPAAARSLRALEEIGLGYLRLGQPATELSGGEAQRIKLATELQRLRRDHTLYLLDEPTTGLHPADVRVLLRQLHGLVDAGHSVVVVEHDMAVVAGADWVIDLGPGGGTAGGRVVAAGTPSQVASAAGSRTAPYLARALGTGRGGEAGRA
;
A
#
# COMPACT_ATOMS: atom_id res chain seq x y z
N MET A 1 -11.55 33.18 67.06
CA MET A 1 -10.87 32.08 66.34
C MET A 1 -10.10 32.67 65.18
N HIS A 2 -8.77 32.75 65.29
CA HIS A 2 -7.89 33.11 64.17
C HIS A 2 -7.89 31.97 63.15
N GLN A 3 -8.33 32.23 61.91
CA GLN A 3 -8.04 31.37 60.77
C GLN A 3 -6.78 31.89 60.08
N ALA A 4 -5.77 31.02 60.06
CA ALA A 4 -4.50 31.24 59.40
C ALA A 4 -4.71 31.34 57.87
N ALA A 5 -4.07 32.33 57.26
CA ALA A 5 -4.00 32.47 55.82
C ALA A 5 -3.19 31.30 55.25
N GLY A 6 -3.83 30.48 54.41
CA GLY A 6 -3.16 29.41 53.67
C GLY A 6 -2.18 30.01 52.67
N THR A 7 -0.96 29.50 52.67
CA THR A 7 0.11 29.82 51.71
C THR A 7 -0.39 29.57 50.28
N PRO A 8 -0.17 30.50 49.31
CA PRO A 8 -0.53 30.25 47.92
C PRO A 8 0.22 29.03 47.39
N ALA A 9 -0.49 28.16 46.66
CA ALA A 9 0.10 27.01 46.00
C ALA A 9 1.24 27.48 45.07
N PRO A 10 2.37 26.75 45.02
CA PRO A 10 3.46 27.11 44.12
C PRO A 10 2.94 27.12 42.67
N PRO A 11 3.44 28.04 41.82
CA PRO A 11 3.07 28.06 40.41
C PRO A 11 3.35 26.67 39.79
N PRO A 12 2.52 26.21 38.84
CA PRO A 12 2.75 24.92 38.19
C PRO A 12 4.17 24.90 37.64
N ALA A 13 4.93 23.84 37.99
CA ALA A 13 6.28 23.64 37.49
C ALA A 13 6.27 23.79 35.96
N ALA A 14 7.22 24.57 35.41
CA ALA A 14 7.36 24.75 33.97
C ALA A 14 7.34 23.37 33.30
N LEU A 15 6.38 23.16 32.39
CA LEU A 15 6.23 21.89 31.68
C LEU A 15 7.56 21.55 31.00
N ASP A 16 8.10 20.36 31.27
CA ASP A 16 9.39 19.90 30.74
C ASP A 16 9.47 20.08 29.22
N PRO A 17 10.34 20.96 28.68
CA PRO A 17 10.32 21.31 27.26
C PRO A 17 10.76 20.17 26.33
N TYR A 18 11.21 19.04 26.88
CA TYR A 18 11.67 17.89 26.11
C TYR A 18 10.83 16.65 26.38
N VAL A 19 10.66 15.86 25.33
CA VAL A 19 10.40 14.43 25.43
C VAL A 19 11.74 13.73 25.66
N ARG A 20 11.93 13.14 26.83
CA ARG A 20 13.16 12.40 27.18
C ARG A 20 12.92 10.91 27.15
N VAL A 21 13.65 10.20 26.30
CA VAL A 21 13.65 8.74 26.18
C VAL A 21 14.89 8.19 26.84
N ARG A 22 14.76 7.17 27.69
CA ARG A 22 15.89 6.49 28.32
C ARG A 22 15.82 4.98 28.13
N GLY A 23 16.95 4.40 27.73
CA GLY A 23 17.15 2.96 27.60
C GLY A 23 16.24 2.27 26.58
N ALA A 24 15.92 2.91 25.45
CA ALA A 24 15.08 2.30 24.42
C ALA A 24 15.80 1.14 23.71
N ARG A 25 15.13 -0.02 23.64
CA ARG A 25 15.65 -1.30 23.13
C ARG A 25 14.66 -2.00 22.19
N GLU A 26 13.67 -1.27 21.69
CA GLU A 26 12.68 -1.83 20.76
C GLU A 26 13.37 -2.27 19.45
N HIS A 27 13.11 -3.52 19.02
CA HIS A 27 13.75 -4.17 17.88
C HIS A 27 15.30 -4.15 17.93
N ASN A 28 15.94 -3.30 17.13
CA ASN A 28 17.39 -3.21 17.00
C ASN A 28 18.00 -2.02 17.76
N LEU A 29 17.21 -1.23 18.50
CA LEU A 29 17.71 -0.11 19.30
C LEU A 29 18.66 -0.62 20.41
N ARG A 30 19.79 0.05 20.58
CA ARG A 30 20.89 -0.37 21.46
C ARG A 30 20.92 0.42 22.78
N GLY A 31 19.82 0.42 23.52
CA GLY A 31 19.72 1.15 24.80
C GLY A 31 19.80 2.66 24.62
N VAL A 32 19.01 3.18 23.67
CA VAL A 32 19.07 4.57 23.23
C VAL A 32 18.52 5.52 24.31
N ASP A 33 19.33 6.53 24.62
CA ASP A 33 18.94 7.73 25.37
C ASP A 33 18.87 8.92 24.40
N VAL A 34 17.74 9.63 24.35
CA VAL A 34 17.60 10.81 23.49
C VAL A 34 16.66 11.84 24.12
N ASP A 35 17.00 13.12 23.95
CA ASP A 35 16.17 14.26 24.30
C ASP A 35 15.69 14.95 23.02
N ILE A 36 14.38 15.16 22.92
CA ILE A 36 13.72 15.70 21.73
C ILE A 36 12.83 16.87 22.17
N PRO A 37 12.96 18.06 21.57
CA PRO A 37 12.15 19.21 21.96
C PRO A 37 10.67 18.99 21.65
N ARG A 38 9.80 19.53 22.52
CA ARG A 38 8.37 19.70 22.22
C ARG A 38 8.16 20.97 21.40
N ASP A 39 6.97 21.07 20.82
CA ASP A 39 6.50 22.24 20.07
C ASP A 39 7.42 22.60 18.89
N ALA A 40 8.07 21.57 18.35
CA ALA A 40 9.05 21.65 17.27
C ALA A 40 8.73 20.60 16.20
N LEU A 41 9.17 20.90 14.97
CA LEU A 41 9.26 19.94 13.88
C LEU A 41 10.56 19.14 14.03
N THR A 42 10.45 17.93 14.55
CA THR A 42 11.57 16.99 14.67
C THR A 42 11.54 15.96 13.56
N VAL A 43 12.62 15.85 12.80
CA VAL A 43 12.81 14.81 11.79
C VAL A 43 13.68 13.67 12.33
N PHE A 44 13.25 12.43 12.12
CA PHE A 44 14.03 11.22 12.37
C PHE A 44 14.56 10.70 11.03
N THR A 45 15.88 10.63 10.92
CA THR A 45 16.57 10.24 9.68
C THR A 45 17.52 9.07 9.93
N GLY A 46 18.09 8.52 8.86
CA GLY A 46 18.96 7.34 8.88
C GLY A 46 18.69 6.42 7.69
N VAL A 47 19.56 5.42 7.47
CA VAL A 47 19.36 4.43 6.39
C VAL A 47 18.16 3.50 6.66
N SER A 48 17.64 2.84 5.62
CA SER A 48 16.56 1.84 5.77
C SER A 48 16.98 0.75 6.78
N GLY A 49 16.13 0.48 7.78
CA GLY A 49 16.45 -0.51 8.83
C GLY A 49 17.37 -0.01 9.95
N SER A 50 17.76 1.27 9.98
CA SER A 50 18.62 1.85 11.03
C SER A 50 18.00 1.85 12.43
N GLY A 51 16.67 1.94 12.55
CA GLY A 51 15.96 2.03 13.84
C GLY A 51 15.08 3.28 14.00
N LYS A 52 15.06 4.19 13.00
CA LYS A 52 14.17 5.37 12.90
C LYS A 52 12.72 5.08 13.32
N SER A 53 12.06 4.12 12.66
CA SER A 53 10.67 3.74 12.95
C SER A 53 10.52 2.99 14.28
N SER A 54 11.54 2.24 14.72
CA SER A 54 11.55 1.60 16.05
C SER A 54 11.53 2.64 17.17
N LEU A 55 12.22 3.77 17.00
CA LEU A 55 12.21 4.88 17.95
C LEU A 55 10.92 5.70 17.87
N ALA A 56 10.54 6.18 16.69
CA ALA A 56 9.38 7.05 16.51
C ALA A 56 8.04 6.33 16.74
N PHE A 57 7.84 5.16 16.12
CA PHE A 57 6.58 4.41 16.20
C PHE A 57 6.61 3.32 17.27
N GLY A 58 7.65 2.48 17.25
CA GLY A 58 7.80 1.35 18.16
C GLY A 58 7.98 1.74 19.63
N THR A 59 8.57 2.91 19.88
CA THR A 59 8.83 3.40 21.24
C THR A 59 7.92 4.59 21.58
N LEU A 60 8.10 5.75 20.92
CA LEU A 60 7.43 7.00 21.30
C LEU A 60 5.91 6.93 21.10
N TYR A 61 5.44 6.64 19.89
CA TYR A 61 4.00 6.55 19.62
C TYR A 61 3.34 5.42 20.43
N ALA A 62 3.94 4.23 20.44
CA ALA A 62 3.40 3.09 21.17
C ALA A 62 3.28 3.37 22.67
N GLU A 63 4.27 4.02 23.28
CA GLU A 63 4.23 4.37 24.71
C GLU A 63 3.21 5.48 25.01
N ALA A 64 3.09 6.49 24.15
CA ALA A 64 2.03 7.50 24.28
C ALA A 64 0.64 6.88 24.19
N GLN A 65 0.42 6.00 23.21
CA GLN A 65 -0.85 5.31 22.99
C GLN A 65 -1.20 4.40 24.18
N ARG A 66 -0.23 3.62 24.68
CA ARG A 66 -0.39 2.75 25.84
C ARG A 66 -0.84 3.54 27.08
N ARG A 67 -0.09 4.59 27.44
CA ARG A 67 -0.39 5.45 28.61
C ARG A 67 -1.76 6.10 28.51
N TYR A 68 -2.12 6.58 27.32
CA TYR A 68 -3.41 7.22 27.08
C TYR A 68 -4.56 6.22 27.27
N PHE A 69 -4.52 5.05 26.64
CA PHE A 69 -5.61 4.08 26.76
C PHE A 69 -5.72 3.43 28.14
N GLU A 70 -4.59 3.18 28.81
CA GLU A 70 -4.59 2.70 30.20
C GLU A 70 -5.30 3.68 31.15
N SER A 71 -5.28 4.97 30.81
CA SER A 71 -5.91 6.05 31.56
C SER A 71 -7.39 6.25 31.18
N VAL A 72 -7.73 6.16 29.90
CA VAL A 72 -9.08 6.50 29.39
C VAL A 72 -10.09 5.34 29.51
N ALA A 73 -9.66 4.10 29.30
CA ALA A 73 -10.57 2.96 29.20
C ALA A 73 -10.12 1.77 30.06
N PRO A 74 -10.70 1.55 31.25
CA PRO A 74 -10.33 0.42 32.12
C PRO A 74 -10.44 -0.95 31.45
N TYR A 75 -11.40 -1.15 30.52
CA TYR A 75 -11.54 -2.40 29.77
C TYR A 75 -10.43 -2.59 28.72
N ALA A 76 -9.86 -1.51 28.18
CA ALA A 76 -8.81 -1.57 27.17
C ALA A 76 -7.49 -2.10 27.75
N ARG A 77 -7.29 -1.98 29.08
CA ARG A 77 -6.10 -2.50 29.77
C ARG A 77 -5.84 -3.98 29.47
N ARG A 78 -6.88 -4.83 29.54
CA ARG A 78 -6.75 -6.28 29.27
C ARG A 78 -6.35 -6.57 27.82
N LEU A 79 -6.84 -5.77 26.87
CA LEU A 79 -6.55 -5.94 25.45
C LEU A 79 -5.13 -5.44 25.11
N ILE A 80 -4.69 -4.34 25.72
CA ILE A 80 -3.36 -3.76 25.50
C ILE A 80 -2.25 -4.65 26.08
N HIS A 81 -2.48 -5.30 27.23
CA HIS A 81 -1.51 -6.26 27.78
C HIS A 81 -1.20 -7.43 26.83
N GLN A 82 -2.10 -7.77 25.90
CA GLN A 82 -1.84 -8.81 24.90
C GLN A 82 -0.90 -8.35 23.77
N ILE A 83 -0.79 -7.04 23.54
CA ILE A 83 0.08 -6.44 22.52
C ILE A 83 1.53 -6.35 23.02
N GLY A 84 1.71 -6.21 24.33
CA GLY A 84 3.02 -6.00 24.97
C GLY A 84 3.33 -4.52 25.19
N ALA A 85 4.27 -4.24 26.10
CA ALA A 85 4.79 -2.90 26.33
C ALA A 85 6.07 -2.68 25.50
N PRO A 86 6.32 -1.47 24.98
CA PRO A 86 7.57 -1.15 24.32
C PRO A 86 8.78 -1.41 25.23
N ALA A 87 9.87 -1.91 24.67
CA ALA A 87 11.11 -2.15 25.41
C ALA A 87 11.85 -0.82 25.67
N VAL A 88 11.48 -0.10 26.73
CA VAL A 88 12.10 1.17 27.13
C VAL A 88 12.09 1.31 28.66
N ASP A 89 13.13 1.93 29.24
CA ASP A 89 13.22 2.09 30.70
C ASP A 89 12.33 3.23 31.20
N SER A 90 12.42 4.40 30.56
CA SER A 90 11.51 5.50 30.85
C SER A 90 11.32 6.44 29.67
N VAL A 91 10.13 7.03 29.60
CA VAL A 91 9.87 8.17 28.71
C VAL A 91 9.17 9.26 29.52
N THR A 92 9.70 10.48 29.53
CA THR A 92 9.13 11.62 30.28
C THR A 92 8.83 12.78 29.34
N GLY A 93 7.92 13.67 29.73
CA GLY A 93 7.53 14.82 28.91
C GLY A 93 6.67 14.51 27.67
N LEU A 94 6.34 13.24 27.42
CA LEU A 94 5.60 12.77 26.23
C LEU A 94 4.09 13.08 26.31
N PRO A 95 3.55 13.95 25.42
CA PRO A 95 2.12 14.18 25.29
C PRO A 95 1.37 13.00 24.64
N PRO A 96 0.01 13.02 24.62
CA PRO A 96 -0.77 12.10 23.80
C PRO A 96 -0.38 12.20 22.32
N ALA A 97 -0.37 11.06 21.62
CA ALA A 97 0.12 11.00 20.25
C ALA A 97 -0.96 10.55 19.25
N VAL A 98 -0.89 11.10 18.04
CA VAL A 98 -1.71 10.74 16.89
C VAL A 98 -0.77 10.29 15.79
N SER A 99 -0.89 9.03 15.32
CA SER A 99 -0.09 8.56 14.20
C SER A 99 -0.79 8.75 12.86
N LEU A 100 -0.01 9.19 11.88
CA LEU A 100 -0.36 9.23 10.47
C LEU A 100 0.56 8.26 9.71
N GLU A 101 0.47 6.98 10.07
CA GLU A 101 1.23 5.91 9.43
C GLU A 101 0.70 5.59 8.04
N GLN A 102 1.60 5.16 7.15
CA GLN A 102 1.26 4.56 5.86
C GLN A 102 0.58 3.17 5.99
N ARG A 103 0.22 2.74 7.21
CA ARG A 103 -0.27 1.38 7.47
C ARG A 103 -1.34 0.96 6.48
N ARG A 104 -1.08 -0.22 5.90
CA ARG A 104 -1.83 -0.90 4.85
C ARG A 104 -3.15 -1.50 5.33
N SER A 105 -3.80 -0.95 6.36
CA SER A 105 -5.20 -1.28 6.61
C SER A 105 -5.99 -0.70 5.45
N SER A 106 -6.26 -1.53 4.45
CA SER A 106 -7.03 -1.15 3.27
C SER A 106 -8.35 -0.56 3.76
N PRO A 107 -8.64 0.72 3.45
CA PRO A 107 -9.95 1.29 3.70
C PRO A 107 -11.01 0.34 3.15
N GLY A 108 -12.13 0.19 3.87
CA GLY A 108 -13.24 -0.62 3.35
C GLY A 108 -13.71 -0.08 2.00
N SER A 109 -14.27 -0.95 1.15
CA SER A 109 -14.83 -0.59 -0.16
C SER A 109 -15.91 0.51 -0.10
N ARG A 110 -16.47 0.76 1.09
CA ARG A 110 -17.47 1.81 1.35
C ARG A 110 -16.87 3.19 1.71
N SER A 111 -15.57 3.27 1.95
CA SER A 111 -14.88 4.54 2.24
C SER A 111 -14.51 5.25 0.94
N SER A 112 -14.66 6.58 0.94
CA SER A 112 -14.26 7.49 -0.14
C SER A 112 -13.44 8.66 0.40
N VAL A 113 -12.83 9.44 -0.51
CA VAL A 113 -12.13 10.69 -0.19
C VAL A 113 -12.98 11.59 0.71
N GLY A 114 -14.26 11.78 0.39
CA GLY A 114 -15.15 12.62 1.17
C GLY A 114 -15.47 12.08 2.57
N THR A 115 -15.41 10.76 2.77
CA THR A 115 -15.52 10.17 4.13
C THR A 115 -14.23 10.29 4.93
N VAL A 116 -13.07 10.09 4.30
CA VAL A 116 -11.75 10.21 4.95
C VAL A 116 -11.50 11.63 5.43
N THR A 117 -11.91 12.62 4.63
CA THR A 117 -11.75 14.05 4.91
C THR A 117 -12.89 14.68 5.69
N LEU A 118 -13.95 13.92 5.97
CA LEU A 118 -15.22 14.40 6.54
C LEU A 118 -15.95 15.46 5.69
N LEU A 119 -15.46 15.80 4.49
CA LEU A 119 -16.10 16.75 3.57
C LEU A 119 -17.51 16.31 3.17
N SER A 120 -17.74 15.00 3.04
CA SER A 120 -19.09 14.47 2.76
C SER A 120 -20.10 14.82 3.86
N ASN A 121 -19.68 15.06 5.11
CA ASN A 121 -20.62 15.43 6.17
C ASN A 121 -21.14 16.86 5.96
N SER A 122 -20.23 17.82 5.76
CA SER A 122 -20.59 19.21 5.51
C SER A 122 -21.40 19.35 4.20
N LEU A 123 -21.06 18.59 3.15
CA LEU A 123 -21.85 18.57 1.91
C LEU A 123 -23.27 18.05 2.12
N ARG A 124 -23.45 16.96 2.87
CA ARG A 124 -24.79 16.42 3.19
C ARG A 124 -25.62 17.40 4.02
N MET A 125 -24.99 18.10 4.96
CA MET A 125 -25.65 19.16 5.74
C MET A 125 -26.06 20.33 4.85
N LEU A 126 -25.22 20.73 3.89
CA LEU A 126 -25.54 21.78 2.92
C LEU A 126 -26.79 21.43 2.11
N TYR A 127 -26.89 20.22 1.57
CA TYR A 127 -28.09 19.77 0.82
C TYR A 127 -29.34 19.71 1.69
N SER A 128 -29.24 19.18 2.91
CA SER A 128 -30.37 19.11 3.85
C SER A 128 -30.89 20.51 4.23
N ARG A 129 -29.98 21.49 4.37
CA ARG A 129 -30.32 22.80 4.95
C ARG A 129 -30.57 23.89 3.92
N ALA A 130 -29.81 23.90 2.83
CA ALA A 130 -29.81 24.93 1.81
C ALA A 130 -30.07 24.41 0.38
N GLY A 131 -30.33 23.11 0.20
CA GLY A 131 -30.70 22.56 -1.09
C GLY A 131 -32.08 23.04 -1.55
N THR A 132 -32.25 23.19 -2.86
CA THR A 132 -33.52 23.44 -3.52
C THR A 132 -34.29 22.14 -3.66
N TYR A 133 -35.45 22.06 -2.98
CA TYR A 133 -36.35 20.91 -3.01
C TYR A 133 -37.42 21.06 -4.09
N PRO A 134 -37.88 19.96 -4.71
CA PRO A 134 -39.06 19.98 -5.57
C PRO A 134 -40.31 20.48 -4.81
N PRO A 135 -41.25 21.18 -5.47
CA PRO A 135 -42.48 21.63 -4.83
C PRO A 135 -43.24 20.48 -4.16
N GLY A 136 -43.63 20.67 -2.89
CA GLY A 136 -44.36 19.67 -2.12
C GLY A 136 -43.52 18.51 -1.56
N ALA A 137 -42.21 18.47 -1.82
CA ALA A 137 -41.33 17.46 -1.24
C ALA A 137 -41.10 17.69 0.26
N GLN A 138 -41.05 16.61 1.04
CA GLN A 138 -40.66 16.68 2.44
C GLN A 138 -39.17 17.00 2.57
N ARG A 139 -38.82 17.84 3.54
CA ARG A 139 -37.42 18.12 3.86
C ARG A 139 -36.72 16.84 4.34
N LEU A 140 -35.51 16.63 3.84
CA LEU A 140 -34.69 15.47 4.16
C LEU A 140 -33.56 15.85 5.13
N ASP A 141 -33.29 14.99 6.11
CA ASP A 141 -32.12 15.12 6.98
C ASP A 141 -30.82 14.75 6.26
N SER A 142 -29.67 15.14 6.81
CA SER A 142 -28.34 14.91 6.21
C SER A 142 -28.04 13.42 5.97
N ASP A 143 -28.65 12.51 6.72
CA ASP A 143 -28.45 11.07 6.54
C ASP A 143 -29.15 10.51 5.31
N ALA A 144 -30.20 11.17 4.80
CA ALA A 144 -30.82 10.80 3.53
C ALA A 144 -29.90 11.05 2.32
N PHE A 145 -28.86 11.88 2.50
CA PHE A 145 -27.86 12.19 1.48
C PHE A 145 -26.58 11.33 1.60
N SER A 146 -26.61 10.25 2.39
CA SER A 146 -25.46 9.35 2.56
C SER A 146 -25.68 8.01 1.87
N PRO A 147 -24.73 7.52 1.06
CA PRO A 147 -24.80 6.17 0.49
C PRO A 147 -24.45 5.08 1.54
N ASN A 148 -24.11 5.47 2.77
CA ASN A 148 -23.70 4.56 3.84
C ASN A 148 -24.76 4.41 4.94
N THR A 149 -25.91 5.06 4.82
CA THR A 149 -27.06 4.94 5.74
C THR A 149 -28.20 4.18 5.05
N ALA A 150 -29.03 3.47 5.82
CA ALA A 150 -30.19 2.77 5.26
C ALA A 150 -31.24 3.74 4.67
N THR A 151 -31.30 4.95 5.23
CA THR A 151 -32.21 6.03 4.79
C THR A 151 -31.78 6.66 3.49
N GLY A 152 -30.48 6.86 3.24
CA GLY A 152 -29.99 7.52 2.03
C GLY A 152 -29.56 6.60 0.89
N ALA A 153 -29.11 5.38 1.21
CA ALA A 153 -28.61 4.43 0.23
C ALA A 153 -29.70 3.97 -0.75
N CYS A 154 -29.36 3.87 -2.03
CA CYS A 154 -30.20 3.23 -3.03
C CYS A 154 -30.53 1.79 -2.59
N PRO A 155 -31.80 1.38 -2.50
CA PRO A 155 -32.20 0.07 -1.99
C PRO A 155 -31.78 -1.09 -2.90
N SER A 156 -31.58 -0.84 -4.20
CA SER A 156 -31.21 -1.87 -5.17
C SER A 156 -29.74 -2.28 -5.09
N CYS A 157 -28.83 -1.32 -4.87
CA CYS A 157 -27.39 -1.59 -4.78
C CYS A 157 -26.83 -1.38 -3.37
N HIS A 158 -27.68 -1.11 -2.39
CA HIS A 158 -27.32 -0.80 -1.01
C HIS A 158 -26.24 0.27 -0.88
N GLY A 159 -26.27 1.27 -1.76
CA GLY A 159 -25.32 2.39 -1.77
C GLY A 159 -23.95 2.10 -2.41
N LEU A 160 -23.78 0.94 -3.06
CA LEU A 160 -22.57 0.62 -3.81
C LEU A 160 -22.52 1.33 -5.18
N GLY A 161 -23.68 1.65 -5.76
CA GLY A 161 -23.81 2.28 -7.08
C GLY A 161 -23.64 1.30 -8.24
N ARG A 162 -23.07 0.13 -8.00
CA ARG A 162 -22.92 -0.95 -8.98
C ARG A 162 -23.67 -2.18 -8.51
N ILE A 163 -24.06 -3.01 -9.46
CA ILE A 163 -24.57 -4.35 -9.20
C ILE A 163 -23.68 -5.35 -9.92
N HIS A 164 -23.35 -6.43 -9.20
CA HIS A 164 -22.62 -7.56 -9.76
C HIS A 164 -23.63 -8.48 -10.43
N ARG A 165 -23.39 -8.83 -11.69
CA ARG A 165 -24.20 -9.78 -12.44
C ARG A 165 -23.29 -10.85 -13.05
N THR A 166 -23.79 -12.08 -13.13
CA THR A 166 -23.16 -13.11 -13.96
C THR A 166 -23.83 -13.14 -15.34
N SER A 167 -23.16 -13.69 -16.34
CA SER A 167 -23.71 -14.00 -17.65
C SER A 167 -23.30 -15.41 -18.07
N GLU A 168 -23.98 -15.99 -19.07
CA GLU A 168 -23.59 -17.31 -19.59
C GLU A 168 -22.15 -17.31 -20.11
N GLU A 169 -21.75 -16.27 -20.84
CA GLU A 169 -20.41 -16.12 -21.41
C GLU A 169 -19.31 -16.05 -20.34
N LEU A 170 -19.60 -15.39 -19.20
CA LEU A 170 -18.67 -15.36 -18.08
C LEU A 170 -18.59 -16.72 -17.39
N LEU A 171 -19.73 -17.34 -17.09
CA LEU A 171 -19.80 -18.60 -16.36
C LEU A 171 -19.26 -19.80 -17.19
N VAL A 172 -19.38 -19.72 -18.51
CA VAL A 172 -19.02 -20.75 -19.49
C VAL A 172 -18.22 -20.13 -20.65
N PRO A 173 -16.91 -19.87 -20.44
CA PRO A 173 -16.07 -19.22 -21.46
C PRO A 173 -15.85 -20.08 -22.71
N ASP A 174 -15.76 -21.40 -22.54
CA ASP A 174 -15.60 -22.36 -23.63
C ASP A 174 -16.87 -23.20 -23.76
N ARG A 175 -17.65 -22.91 -24.81
CA ARG A 175 -18.96 -23.53 -25.08
C ARG A 175 -18.84 -24.81 -25.91
N GLU A 176 -17.63 -25.18 -26.33
CA GLU A 176 -17.33 -26.43 -27.05
C GLU A 176 -17.21 -27.61 -26.10
N LEU A 177 -16.86 -27.35 -24.84
CA LEU A 177 -16.72 -28.36 -23.81
C LEU A 177 -18.09 -28.85 -23.31
N SER A 178 -18.14 -30.09 -22.85
CA SER A 178 -19.27 -30.61 -22.07
C SER A 178 -19.17 -30.24 -20.58
N ILE A 179 -20.26 -30.42 -19.83
CA ILE A 179 -20.24 -30.19 -18.37
C ILE A 179 -19.20 -31.12 -17.70
N ARG A 180 -19.06 -32.36 -18.17
CA ARG A 180 -18.06 -33.32 -17.66
C ARG A 180 -16.62 -32.87 -17.92
N GLN A 181 -16.37 -32.25 -19.06
CA GLN A 181 -15.07 -31.67 -19.44
C GLN A 181 -14.77 -30.33 -18.75
N GLY A 182 -15.74 -29.77 -18.02
CA GLY A 182 -15.54 -28.55 -17.23
C GLY A 182 -15.98 -27.26 -17.92
N ALA A 183 -16.98 -27.32 -18.82
CA ALA A 183 -17.53 -26.13 -19.48
C ALA A 183 -17.89 -25.00 -18.48
N ILE A 184 -18.51 -25.35 -17.35
CA ILE A 184 -18.87 -24.39 -16.30
C ILE A 184 -17.62 -24.05 -15.46
N ALA A 185 -16.79 -23.13 -15.96
CA ALA A 185 -15.54 -22.71 -15.32
C ALA A 185 -15.74 -22.08 -13.92
N ALA A 186 -16.93 -21.51 -13.69
CA ALA A 186 -17.31 -20.86 -12.44
C ALA A 186 -17.50 -21.81 -11.26
N TRP A 187 -17.71 -23.11 -11.49
CA TRP A 187 -17.98 -24.08 -10.44
C TRP A 187 -16.77 -24.36 -9.53
N PRO A 188 -17.02 -24.84 -8.29
CA PRO A 188 -15.96 -25.22 -7.37
C PRO A 188 -15.10 -26.35 -7.95
N GLY A 189 -13.82 -26.38 -7.56
CA GLY A 189 -12.92 -27.46 -7.95
C GLY A 189 -13.13 -28.74 -7.13
N ALA A 190 -12.34 -29.76 -7.45
CA ALA A 190 -12.26 -31.01 -6.70
C ALA A 190 -13.62 -31.70 -6.50
N TRP A 191 -13.93 -32.12 -5.27
CA TRP A 191 -15.11 -32.94 -4.97
C TRP A 191 -16.44 -32.18 -5.17
N GLN A 192 -16.51 -30.89 -4.84
CA GLN A 192 -17.75 -30.11 -4.92
C GLN A 192 -18.21 -29.91 -6.38
N GLY A 193 -17.29 -29.65 -7.32
CA GLY A 193 -17.65 -29.57 -8.74
C GLY A 193 -18.12 -30.93 -9.29
N LYS A 194 -17.46 -32.02 -8.88
CA LYS A 194 -17.92 -33.38 -9.19
C LYS A 194 -19.33 -33.62 -8.65
N ASN A 195 -19.59 -33.24 -7.40
CA ASN A 195 -20.89 -33.39 -6.77
C ASN A 195 -22.02 -32.69 -7.56
N LEU A 196 -21.85 -31.43 -7.95
CA LEU A 196 -22.85 -30.69 -8.72
C LEU A 196 -23.13 -31.34 -10.08
N ARG A 197 -22.11 -31.89 -10.74
CA ARG A 197 -22.28 -32.64 -11.99
C ARG A 197 -23.04 -33.95 -11.75
N ASP A 198 -22.67 -34.74 -10.74
CA ASP A 198 -23.34 -36.01 -10.44
C ASP A 198 -24.83 -35.78 -10.06
N ILE A 199 -25.16 -34.62 -9.46
CA ILE A 199 -26.54 -34.18 -9.20
C ILE A 199 -27.28 -33.88 -10.51
N LEU A 200 -26.67 -33.15 -11.46
CA LEU A 200 -27.29 -32.87 -12.76
C LEU A 200 -27.59 -34.15 -13.56
N GLU A 201 -26.66 -35.12 -13.52
CA GLU A 201 -26.85 -36.44 -14.14
C GLU A 201 -28.04 -37.19 -13.50
N THR A 202 -28.17 -37.12 -12.17
CA THR A 202 -29.32 -37.68 -11.43
C THR A 202 -30.64 -36.99 -11.77
N LEU A 203 -30.61 -35.68 -12.05
CA LEU A 203 -31.75 -34.88 -12.49
C LEU A 203 -32.10 -35.07 -13.97
N GLY A 204 -31.31 -35.86 -14.72
CA GLY A 204 -31.58 -36.20 -16.12
C GLY A 204 -30.99 -35.22 -17.14
N HIS A 205 -30.09 -34.33 -16.74
CA HIS A 205 -29.37 -33.47 -17.69
C HIS A 205 -28.21 -34.23 -18.37
N ASP A 206 -28.06 -34.04 -19.68
CA ASP A 206 -26.97 -34.60 -20.47
C ASP A 206 -25.67 -33.83 -20.17
N VAL A 207 -24.78 -34.42 -19.36
CA VAL A 207 -23.52 -33.79 -18.94
C VAL A 207 -22.36 -34.02 -19.91
N ASP A 208 -22.56 -34.87 -20.93
CA ASP A 208 -21.52 -35.30 -21.87
C ASP A 208 -21.60 -34.58 -23.22
N ARG A 209 -22.74 -33.97 -23.53
CA ARG A 209 -22.93 -33.12 -24.70
C ARG A 209 -22.19 -31.78 -24.59
N PRO A 210 -21.61 -31.24 -25.69
CA PRO A 210 -21.09 -29.88 -25.74
C PRO A 210 -22.11 -28.85 -25.26
N TRP A 211 -21.67 -27.87 -24.47
CA TRP A 211 -22.56 -26.90 -23.82
C TRP A 211 -23.47 -26.15 -24.81
N ARG A 212 -22.93 -25.74 -25.96
CA ARG A 212 -23.70 -25.04 -27.01
C ARG A 212 -24.87 -25.86 -27.58
N GLU A 213 -24.83 -27.19 -27.47
CA GLU A 213 -25.83 -28.12 -28.01
C GLU A 213 -26.91 -28.50 -26.98
N LEU A 214 -26.76 -28.07 -25.72
CA LEU A 214 -27.81 -28.22 -24.70
C LEU A 214 -29.01 -27.32 -25.00
N PRO A 215 -30.24 -27.75 -24.67
CA PRO A 215 -31.42 -26.90 -24.75
C PRO A 215 -31.24 -25.60 -23.95
N ALA A 216 -31.73 -24.48 -24.48
CA ALA A 216 -31.60 -23.17 -23.82
C ALA A 216 -32.22 -23.16 -22.41
N LYS A 217 -33.36 -23.83 -22.22
CA LYS A 217 -34.02 -23.99 -20.92
C LYS A 217 -33.13 -24.70 -19.89
N ASP A 218 -32.40 -25.73 -20.31
CA ASP A 218 -31.52 -26.48 -19.42
C ASP A 218 -30.30 -25.65 -19.05
N ARG A 219 -29.70 -24.94 -20.02
CA ARG A 219 -28.61 -24.00 -19.77
C ARG A 219 -29.02 -22.90 -18.78
N GLU A 220 -30.19 -22.30 -18.99
CA GLU A 220 -30.73 -21.26 -18.12
C GLU A 220 -30.97 -21.77 -16.70
N TRP A 221 -31.61 -22.94 -16.56
CA TRP A 221 -31.86 -23.54 -15.25
C TRP A 221 -30.55 -23.89 -14.53
N ILE A 222 -29.60 -24.54 -15.21
CA ILE A 222 -28.29 -24.91 -14.65
C ILE A 222 -27.52 -23.67 -14.17
N LEU A 223 -27.55 -22.58 -14.92
CA LEU A 223 -26.76 -21.39 -14.59
C LEU A 223 -27.43 -20.47 -13.59
N PHE A 224 -28.76 -20.28 -13.64
CA PHE A 224 -29.42 -19.15 -12.98
C PHE A 224 -30.59 -19.52 -12.07
N THR A 225 -30.99 -20.80 -11.96
CA THR A 225 -32.14 -21.15 -11.10
C THR A 225 -31.92 -20.78 -9.63
N GLU A 226 -33.00 -20.35 -8.99
CA GLU A 226 -33.08 -20.15 -7.53
C GLU A 226 -33.52 -21.42 -6.80
N GLU A 227 -33.82 -22.50 -7.51
CA GLU A 227 -34.14 -23.80 -6.92
C GLU A 227 -32.90 -24.47 -6.29
N GLN A 228 -33.10 -25.30 -5.25
CA GLN A 228 -32.07 -26.11 -4.60
C GLN A 228 -32.57 -27.55 -4.38
N PRO A 229 -32.85 -28.31 -5.44
CA PRO A 229 -33.31 -29.68 -5.28
C PRO A 229 -32.28 -30.51 -4.51
N VAL A 230 -32.78 -31.34 -3.60
CA VAL A 230 -31.99 -32.33 -2.88
C VAL A 230 -32.26 -33.68 -3.54
N VAL A 231 -31.20 -34.33 -4.02
CA VAL A 231 -31.29 -35.63 -4.68
C VAL A 231 -30.36 -36.64 -4.05
N THR A 232 -30.76 -37.91 -4.08
CA THR A 232 -29.90 -39.02 -3.67
C THR A 232 -28.92 -39.30 -4.80
N VAL A 233 -27.64 -38.97 -4.60
CA VAL A 233 -26.59 -39.23 -5.59
C VAL A 233 -25.97 -40.60 -5.33
N HIS A 234 -25.90 -41.42 -6.37
CA HIS A 234 -25.24 -42.72 -6.35
C HIS A 234 -23.88 -42.62 -7.09
N PRO A 235 -22.76 -42.35 -6.39
CA PRO A 235 -21.50 -42.08 -7.06
C PRO A 235 -20.90 -43.35 -7.68
N VAL A 236 -20.71 -43.35 -9.00
CA VAL A 236 -19.92 -44.40 -9.67
C VAL A 236 -18.44 -44.14 -9.38
N ARG A 237 -17.78 -45.12 -8.72
CA ARG A 237 -16.35 -45.10 -8.37
C ARG A 237 -15.71 -46.43 -8.79
N GLU A 238 -14.38 -46.43 -8.94
CA GLU A 238 -13.58 -47.65 -9.16
C GLU A 238 -13.93 -48.76 -8.15
N ALA A 239 -13.76 -50.02 -8.56
CA ALA A 239 -14.25 -51.22 -7.87
C ALA A 239 -13.81 -51.36 -6.39
N GLU A 240 -12.77 -50.63 -5.97
CA GLU A 240 -12.18 -50.72 -4.61
C GLU A 240 -12.66 -49.61 -3.65
N ARG A 241 -13.54 -48.69 -4.06
CA ARG A 241 -14.01 -47.58 -3.21
C ARG A 241 -15.44 -47.78 -2.71
N ILE A 242 -15.65 -47.51 -1.42
CA ILE A 242 -16.98 -47.54 -0.76
C ILE A 242 -17.96 -46.62 -1.53
N GLN A 243 -19.00 -47.23 -2.10
CA GLN A 243 -20.11 -46.58 -2.80
C GLN A 243 -21.27 -46.36 -1.84
N ARG A 244 -21.21 -45.31 -1.02
CA ARG A 244 -22.36 -44.90 -0.20
C ARG A 244 -23.12 -43.79 -0.90
N PRO A 245 -24.44 -43.95 -1.13
CA PRO A 245 -25.26 -42.85 -1.58
C PRO A 245 -25.26 -41.75 -0.53
N TYR A 246 -25.40 -40.51 -0.99
CA TYR A 246 -25.48 -39.34 -0.12
C TYR A 246 -26.51 -38.36 -0.68
N GLN A 247 -27.06 -37.52 0.19
CA GLN A 247 -27.98 -36.45 -0.22
C GLN A 247 -27.16 -35.26 -0.72
N GLY A 248 -27.30 -34.95 -2.01
CA GLY A 248 -26.66 -33.81 -2.65
C GLY A 248 -27.66 -32.69 -2.88
N THR A 249 -27.33 -31.47 -2.47
CA THR A 249 -28.14 -30.28 -2.74
C THR A 249 -27.57 -29.55 -3.95
N TYR A 250 -28.39 -29.35 -4.99
CA TYR A 250 -27.98 -28.60 -6.16
C TYR A 250 -27.83 -27.11 -5.86
N MET A 251 -26.87 -26.47 -6.54
CA MET A 251 -26.70 -25.02 -6.53
C MET A 251 -26.27 -24.57 -7.93
N SER A 252 -27.02 -23.62 -8.49
CA SER A 252 -26.72 -23.02 -9.79
C SER A 252 -25.37 -22.29 -9.78
N ALA A 253 -24.76 -22.16 -10.96
CA ALA A 253 -23.47 -21.49 -11.11
C ALA A 253 -23.51 -20.02 -10.63
N HIS A 254 -24.56 -19.27 -10.98
CA HIS A 254 -24.81 -17.91 -10.50
C HIS A 254 -24.84 -17.83 -8.98
N ARG A 255 -25.66 -18.69 -8.32
CA ARG A 255 -25.79 -18.66 -6.87
C ARG A 255 -24.48 -19.01 -6.17
N TYR A 256 -23.74 -20.01 -6.68
CA TYR A 256 -22.43 -20.34 -6.13
C TYR A 256 -21.47 -19.14 -6.19
N VAL A 257 -21.38 -18.47 -7.35
CA VAL A 257 -20.50 -17.30 -7.53
C VAL A 257 -20.91 -16.16 -6.59
N MET A 258 -22.19 -15.78 -6.58
CA MET A 258 -22.69 -14.67 -5.76
C MET A 258 -22.48 -14.92 -4.27
N ARG A 259 -22.80 -16.13 -3.79
CA ARG A 259 -22.60 -16.53 -2.40
C ARG A 259 -21.11 -16.57 -2.02
N THR A 260 -20.28 -17.11 -2.90
CA THR A 260 -18.83 -17.16 -2.67
C THR A 260 -18.24 -15.75 -2.62
N PHE A 261 -18.69 -14.84 -3.47
CA PHE A 261 -18.25 -13.45 -3.48
C PHE A 261 -18.68 -12.70 -2.22
N ALA A 262 -19.93 -12.86 -1.77
CA ALA A 262 -20.48 -12.17 -0.60
C ALA A 262 -19.99 -12.73 0.73
N ASP A 263 -20.00 -14.06 0.92
CA ASP A 263 -19.90 -14.68 2.25
C ASP A 263 -18.50 -15.26 2.54
N SER A 264 -17.67 -15.47 1.53
CA SER A 264 -16.41 -16.19 1.72
C SER A 264 -15.37 -15.36 2.48
N LYS A 265 -14.87 -15.92 3.60
CA LYS A 265 -13.74 -15.36 4.35
C LYS A 265 -12.40 -15.46 3.58
N SER A 266 -12.32 -16.30 2.55
CA SER A 266 -11.10 -16.47 1.74
C SER A 266 -11.03 -15.43 0.61
N ALA A 267 -10.05 -14.54 0.68
CA ALA A 267 -9.80 -13.53 -0.36
C ALA A 267 -9.53 -14.17 -1.73
N THR A 268 -8.83 -15.30 -1.78
CA THR A 268 -8.53 -16.03 -3.02
C THR A 268 -9.81 -16.58 -3.66
N LEU A 269 -10.73 -17.11 -2.86
CA LEU A 269 -12.02 -17.60 -3.37
C LEU A 269 -12.91 -16.44 -3.85
N ARG A 270 -12.94 -15.32 -3.12
CA ARG A 270 -13.65 -14.11 -3.56
C ARG A 270 -13.10 -13.57 -4.87
N ALA A 271 -11.77 -13.45 -4.99
CA ALA A 271 -11.11 -13.00 -6.22
C ALA A 271 -11.33 -13.96 -7.39
N ARG A 272 -11.46 -15.27 -7.13
CA ARG A 272 -11.85 -16.24 -8.18
C ARG A 272 -13.30 -16.03 -8.61
N ALA A 273 -14.23 -15.86 -7.67
CA ALA A 273 -15.65 -15.62 -7.97
C ALA A 273 -15.84 -14.30 -8.75
N GLU A 274 -15.09 -13.26 -8.38
CA GLU A 274 -15.11 -11.94 -9.03
C GLU A 274 -14.81 -11.98 -10.53
N LYS A 275 -13.97 -12.93 -11.00
CA LYS A 275 -13.69 -13.11 -12.44
C LYS A 275 -14.93 -13.46 -13.28
N PHE A 276 -15.96 -14.00 -12.64
CA PHE A 276 -17.20 -14.40 -13.27
C PHE A 276 -18.32 -13.37 -13.10
N LEU A 277 -17.99 -12.21 -12.54
CA LEU A 277 -18.92 -11.10 -12.33
C LEU A 277 -18.60 -9.97 -13.32
N ALA A 278 -19.65 -9.48 -13.99
CA ALA A 278 -19.63 -8.19 -14.64
C ALA A 278 -20.22 -7.14 -13.70
N ASP A 279 -19.49 -6.06 -13.54
CA ASP A 279 -19.99 -4.89 -12.85
C ASP A 279 -20.75 -3.99 -13.82
N SER A 280 -22.01 -3.71 -13.50
CA SER A 280 -22.81 -2.71 -14.23
C SER A 280 -23.24 -1.58 -13.28
N PRO A 281 -23.39 -0.34 -13.79
CA PRO A 281 -24.06 0.72 -13.03
C PRO A 281 -25.44 0.23 -12.59
N CYS A 282 -25.80 0.50 -11.34
CA CYS A 282 -27.12 0.15 -10.81
C CYS A 282 -28.20 0.82 -11.66
N PRO A 283 -29.21 0.11 -12.19
CA PRO A 283 -30.20 0.71 -13.09
C PRO A 283 -31.16 1.68 -12.37
N VAL A 284 -31.27 1.60 -11.04
CA VAL A 284 -32.18 2.45 -10.26
C VAL A 284 -31.58 3.82 -9.95
N CYS A 285 -30.29 3.86 -9.60
CA CYS A 285 -29.60 5.12 -9.28
C CYS A 285 -28.61 5.55 -10.36
N GLU A 286 -28.44 4.74 -11.41
CA GLU A 286 -27.49 4.96 -12.51
C GLU A 286 -26.06 5.20 -12.03
N GLY A 287 -25.65 4.49 -10.97
CA GLY A 287 -24.33 4.69 -10.36
C GLY A 287 -24.26 5.76 -9.27
N ARG A 288 -25.32 6.55 -9.05
CA ARG A 288 -25.32 7.69 -8.10
C ARG A 288 -25.48 7.31 -6.63
N ARG A 289 -25.65 6.01 -6.33
CA ARG A 289 -25.63 5.39 -4.98
C ARG A 289 -26.73 5.80 -4.00
N LEU A 290 -27.50 6.83 -4.32
CA LEU A 290 -28.53 7.40 -3.45
C LEU A 290 -29.94 7.07 -3.93
N ARG A 291 -30.91 7.26 -3.05
CA ARG A 291 -32.33 7.16 -3.41
C ARG A 291 -32.78 8.31 -4.33
N PRO A 292 -33.81 8.11 -5.18
CA PRO A 292 -34.34 9.14 -6.07
C PRO A 292 -34.74 10.44 -5.34
N GLU A 293 -35.29 10.34 -4.13
CA GLU A 293 -35.75 11.50 -3.36
C GLU A 293 -34.59 12.43 -2.98
N ALA A 294 -33.43 11.86 -2.61
CA ALA A 294 -32.23 12.63 -2.33
C ALA A 294 -31.60 13.22 -3.61
N LEU A 295 -31.69 12.48 -4.73
CA LEU A 295 -31.21 12.94 -6.04
C LEU A 295 -32.10 14.02 -6.66
N ALA A 296 -33.34 14.18 -6.20
CA ALA A 296 -34.22 15.24 -6.65
C ALA A 296 -33.89 16.62 -6.04
N VAL A 297 -33.11 16.65 -4.95
CA VAL A 297 -32.67 17.89 -4.30
C VAL A 297 -31.40 18.40 -4.99
N THR A 298 -31.37 19.69 -5.27
CA THR A 298 -30.24 20.32 -5.99
C THR A 298 -29.61 21.45 -5.19
N PHE A 299 -28.33 21.73 -5.44
CA PHE A 299 -27.63 22.92 -4.97
C PHE A 299 -26.87 23.49 -6.17
N ALA A 300 -27.00 24.79 -6.43
CA ALA A 300 -26.49 25.43 -7.66
C ALA A 300 -26.88 24.66 -8.95
N GLY A 301 -28.11 24.13 -8.99
CA GLY A 301 -28.64 23.36 -10.12
C GLY A 301 -28.09 21.93 -10.27
N ARG A 302 -27.29 21.44 -9.31
CA ARG A 302 -26.68 20.10 -9.38
C ARG A 302 -27.10 19.22 -8.20
N THR A 303 -27.28 17.93 -8.46
CA THR A 303 -27.54 16.93 -7.42
C THR A 303 -26.30 16.68 -6.57
N ILE A 304 -26.47 16.12 -5.37
CA ILE A 304 -25.31 15.84 -4.49
C ILE A 304 -24.32 14.86 -5.13
N ALA A 305 -24.82 13.91 -5.93
CA ALA A 305 -23.96 12.95 -6.64
C ALA A 305 -23.11 13.64 -7.71
N GLU A 306 -23.68 14.62 -8.42
CA GLU A 306 -22.94 15.40 -9.41
C GLU A 306 -21.87 16.27 -8.77
N LEU A 307 -22.16 16.93 -7.63
CA LEU A 307 -21.15 17.70 -6.91
C LEU A 307 -20.06 16.82 -6.29
N ALA A 308 -20.43 15.64 -5.77
CA ALA A 308 -19.48 14.70 -5.19
C ALA A 308 -18.52 14.09 -6.22
N ALA A 309 -18.93 14.04 -7.50
CA ALA A 309 -18.13 13.53 -8.61
C ALA A 309 -17.17 14.58 -9.22
N LEU A 310 -17.32 15.86 -8.86
CA LEU A 310 -16.39 16.91 -9.30
C LEU A 310 -15.02 16.76 -8.64
N ALA A 311 -13.98 17.23 -9.33
CA ALA A 311 -12.71 17.49 -8.69
C ALA A 311 -12.90 18.52 -7.57
N LEU A 312 -12.15 18.40 -6.48
CA LEU A 312 -12.22 19.32 -5.34
C LEU A 312 -11.98 20.78 -5.74
N THR A 313 -11.13 21.05 -6.75
CA THR A 313 -10.96 22.40 -7.32
C THR A 313 -12.22 22.94 -7.98
N ASP A 314 -12.93 22.09 -8.72
CA ASP A 314 -14.17 22.47 -9.40
C ASP A 314 -15.31 22.64 -8.38
N LEU A 315 -15.34 21.78 -7.36
CA LEU A 315 -16.28 21.89 -6.24
C LEU A 315 -16.08 23.20 -5.47
N ASP A 316 -14.84 23.60 -5.17
CA ASP A 316 -14.55 24.90 -4.55
C ASP A 316 -15.05 26.06 -5.42
N GLY A 317 -14.81 25.99 -6.74
CA GLY A 317 -15.30 26.99 -7.70
C GLY A 317 -16.84 27.11 -7.72
N VAL A 318 -17.55 25.98 -7.67
CA VAL A 318 -19.02 25.98 -7.55
C VAL A 318 -19.46 26.59 -6.22
N LEU A 319 -18.84 26.21 -5.10
CA LEU A 319 -19.18 26.75 -3.78
C LEU A 319 -18.87 28.26 -3.66
N ALA A 320 -17.84 28.74 -4.35
CA ALA A 320 -17.46 30.15 -4.38
C ALA A 320 -18.45 31.03 -5.17
N SER A 321 -19.06 30.47 -6.21
CA SER A 321 -19.95 31.19 -7.15
C SER A 321 -21.44 30.95 -6.90
N ALA A 322 -21.79 29.97 -6.08
CA ALA A 322 -23.18 29.63 -5.78
C ALA A 322 -23.90 30.81 -5.09
N PRO A 323 -25.18 31.06 -5.43
CA PRO A 323 -26.01 31.95 -4.63
C PRO A 323 -26.28 31.31 -3.27
N LEU A 324 -25.78 31.94 -2.19
CA LEU A 324 -25.90 31.44 -0.82
C LEU A 324 -27.07 32.12 -0.12
N ASP A 325 -28.26 31.56 -0.29
CA ASP A 325 -29.47 32.06 0.35
C ASP A 325 -29.52 31.64 1.82
N GLY A 326 -29.32 32.61 2.71
CA GLY A 326 -29.40 32.43 4.17
C GLY A 326 -28.07 32.07 4.86
N GLU A 327 -28.03 32.31 6.17
CA GLU A 327 -26.82 32.18 6.98
C GLU A 327 -26.26 30.75 7.01
N ALA A 328 -27.14 29.75 7.08
CA ALA A 328 -26.73 28.34 7.12
C ALA A 328 -26.00 27.91 5.82
N ALA A 329 -26.47 28.37 4.65
CA ALA A 329 -25.82 28.09 3.38
C ALA A 329 -24.42 28.70 3.34
N ARG A 330 -24.29 29.96 3.80
CA ARG A 330 -23.01 30.67 3.85
C ARG A 330 -22.00 29.99 4.76
N VAL A 331 -22.38 29.67 6.01
CA VAL A 331 -21.49 29.04 6.99
C VAL A 331 -21.04 27.65 6.53
N LEU A 332 -21.95 26.84 5.97
CA LEU A 332 -21.61 25.49 5.50
C LEU A 332 -20.73 25.50 4.24
N ALA A 333 -20.98 26.43 3.31
CA ALA A 333 -20.13 26.61 2.15
C ALA A 333 -18.74 27.12 2.56
N GLU A 334 -18.64 28.12 3.43
CA GLU A 334 -17.36 28.61 3.96
C GLU A 334 -16.59 27.51 4.72
N ASP A 335 -17.26 26.71 5.57
CA ASP A 335 -16.63 25.55 6.24
C ASP A 335 -16.09 24.55 5.22
N LEU A 336 -16.90 24.14 4.23
CA LEU A 336 -16.48 23.22 3.16
C LEU A 336 -15.25 23.75 2.42
N ARG A 337 -15.30 24.97 1.91
CA ARG A 337 -14.18 25.59 1.17
C ARG A 337 -12.92 25.65 2.02
N SER A 338 -13.06 26.02 3.29
CA SER A 338 -11.94 26.10 4.22
C SER A 338 -11.30 24.73 4.54
N ARG A 339 -12.03 23.62 4.36
CA ARG A 339 -11.52 22.25 4.46
C ARG A 339 -10.98 21.71 3.13
N ILE A 340 -11.53 22.16 2.01
CA ILE A 340 -11.05 21.82 0.66
C ILE A 340 -9.67 22.46 0.42
N GLY A 341 -9.47 23.71 0.84
CA GLY A 341 -8.23 24.47 0.63
C GLY A 341 -6.95 23.69 0.96
N PRO A 342 -6.76 23.18 2.19
CA PRO A 342 -5.58 22.40 2.54
C PRO A 342 -5.40 21.11 1.71
N VAL A 343 -6.49 20.48 1.27
CA VAL A 343 -6.43 19.29 0.40
C VAL A 343 -5.92 19.68 -1.00
N VAL A 344 -6.41 20.80 -1.54
CA VAL A 344 -5.96 21.34 -2.83
C VAL A 344 -4.49 21.77 -2.76
N GLU A 345 -4.11 22.44 -1.67
CA GLU A 345 -2.73 22.90 -1.40
C GLU A 345 -1.73 21.74 -1.43
N LEU A 346 -2.08 20.58 -0.85
CA LEU A 346 -1.28 19.34 -0.90
C LEU A 346 -1.28 18.62 -2.27
N GLY A 347 -1.76 19.29 -3.32
CA GLY A 347 -1.79 18.78 -4.69
C GLY A 347 -2.90 17.76 -4.95
N LEU A 348 -3.87 17.60 -4.05
CA LEU A 348 -4.94 16.60 -4.16
C LEU A 348 -6.26 17.17 -4.71
N GLY A 349 -6.22 18.38 -5.28
CA GLY A 349 -7.39 19.06 -5.81
C GLY A 349 -8.10 18.32 -6.96
N TYR A 350 -7.40 17.40 -7.63
CA TYR A 350 -7.96 16.57 -8.70
C TYR A 350 -8.85 15.42 -8.21
N LEU A 351 -8.84 15.11 -6.91
CA LEU A 351 -9.66 14.06 -6.34
C LEU A 351 -11.13 14.49 -6.32
N SER A 352 -12.05 13.54 -6.44
CA SER A 352 -13.47 13.73 -6.19
C SER A 352 -13.87 13.14 -4.84
N LEU A 353 -14.95 13.64 -4.23
CA LEU A 353 -15.41 13.16 -2.92
C LEU A 353 -15.91 11.71 -2.97
N ASP A 354 -16.43 11.28 -4.12
CA ASP A 354 -16.93 9.94 -4.35
C ASP A 354 -15.84 8.91 -4.74
N ARG A 355 -14.61 9.37 -5.03
CA ARG A 355 -13.47 8.49 -5.33
C ARG A 355 -13.25 7.52 -4.17
N THR A 356 -13.23 6.23 -4.48
CA THR A 356 -13.15 5.16 -3.49
C THR A 356 -11.77 5.12 -2.86
N ALA A 357 -11.71 5.03 -1.52
CA ALA A 357 -10.47 5.04 -0.78
C ALA A 357 -9.50 3.89 -1.15
N PRO A 358 -9.95 2.67 -1.52
CA PRO A 358 -9.07 1.62 -2.04
C PRO A 358 -8.36 1.94 -3.36
N SER A 359 -8.87 2.90 -4.13
CA SER A 359 -8.25 3.34 -5.39
C SER A 359 -7.18 4.42 -5.19
N LEU A 360 -6.98 4.89 -3.96
CA LEU A 360 -5.99 5.90 -3.63
C LEU A 360 -4.61 5.26 -3.48
N SER A 361 -3.57 5.98 -3.88
CA SER A 361 -2.20 5.63 -3.51
C SER A 361 -2.00 5.84 -2.00
N ALA A 362 -0.96 5.21 -1.45
CA ALA A 362 -0.60 5.41 -0.03
C ALA A 362 -0.34 6.89 0.27
N GLY A 363 0.42 7.58 -0.58
CA GLY A 363 0.72 9.01 -0.44
C GLY A 363 -0.50 9.91 -0.63
N GLU A 364 -1.46 9.58 -1.51
CA GLU A 364 -2.75 10.31 -1.60
C GLU A 364 -3.53 10.19 -0.28
N LEU A 365 -3.70 8.97 0.24
CA LEU A 365 -4.44 8.73 1.48
C LEU A 365 -3.78 9.42 2.69
N GLN A 366 -2.46 9.37 2.77
CA GLN A 366 -1.70 9.99 3.85
C GLN A 366 -1.87 11.51 3.83
N ARG A 367 -1.71 12.16 2.67
CA ARG A 367 -1.91 13.60 2.52
C ARG A 367 -3.36 14.03 2.79
N LEU A 368 -4.36 13.22 2.42
CA LEU A 368 -5.75 13.47 2.82
C LEU A 368 -5.92 13.46 4.34
N ARG A 369 -5.33 12.48 5.03
CA ARG A 369 -5.37 12.42 6.50
C ARG A 369 -4.67 13.62 7.11
N LEU A 370 -3.52 14.01 6.57
CA LEU A 370 -2.75 15.18 7.01
C LEU A 370 -3.57 16.48 6.88
N ALA A 371 -4.15 16.74 5.71
CA ALA A 371 -5.04 17.89 5.50
C ALA A 371 -6.22 17.90 6.48
N THR A 372 -6.75 16.74 6.82
CA THR A 372 -7.85 16.60 7.78
C THR A 372 -7.41 17.01 9.19
N GLN A 373 -6.16 16.75 9.58
CA GLN A 373 -5.65 17.08 10.91
C GLN A 373 -5.57 18.59 11.16
N LEU A 374 -5.24 19.40 10.14
CA LEU A 374 -5.17 20.86 10.24
C LEU A 374 -6.47 21.50 10.76
N ARG A 375 -7.61 20.83 10.58
CA ARG A 375 -8.93 21.33 11.00
C ARG A 375 -9.61 20.43 12.03
N SER A 376 -8.85 19.55 12.67
CA SER A 376 -9.34 18.69 13.76
C SER A 376 -9.56 19.47 15.07
N GLY A 377 -8.85 20.59 15.26
CA GLY A 377 -8.86 21.37 16.50
C GLY A 377 -8.04 20.75 17.64
N LEU A 378 -7.17 19.78 17.34
CA LEU A 378 -6.26 19.19 18.32
C LEU A 378 -5.13 20.17 18.70
N PHE A 379 -4.81 20.18 19.99
CA PHE A 379 -3.80 21.05 20.61
C PHE A 379 -3.03 20.24 21.66
N GLY A 380 -1.73 20.48 21.79
CA GLY A 380 -0.89 19.83 22.80
C GLY A 380 -0.70 18.33 22.57
N VAL A 381 -0.78 17.87 21.32
CA VAL A 381 -0.51 16.48 20.94
C VAL A 381 0.81 16.33 20.20
N VAL A 382 1.31 15.10 20.11
CA VAL A 382 2.41 14.73 19.20
C VAL A 382 1.81 14.09 17.95
N TYR A 383 2.02 14.71 16.80
CA TYR A 383 1.81 14.04 15.52
C TYR A 383 3.02 13.21 15.16
N VAL A 384 2.84 11.92 14.88
CA VAL A 384 3.93 11.02 14.42
C VAL A 384 3.64 10.59 12.99
N LEU A 385 4.43 11.08 12.03
CA LEU A 385 4.25 10.90 10.59
C LEU A 385 5.33 9.99 10.00
N ASP A 386 4.94 9.13 9.06
CA ASP A 386 5.82 8.17 8.40
C ASP A 386 6.00 8.55 6.92
N GLU A 387 7.12 9.18 6.58
CA GLU A 387 7.50 9.55 5.21
C GLU A 387 6.38 10.30 4.45
N PRO A 388 5.86 11.43 4.97
CA PRO A 388 4.78 12.20 4.34
C PRO A 388 5.12 12.76 2.95
N SER A 389 6.40 12.86 2.59
CA SER A 389 6.85 13.26 1.25
C SER A 389 6.93 12.10 0.25
N ALA A 390 6.69 10.86 0.68
CA ALA A 390 6.79 9.68 -0.18
C ALA A 390 5.93 9.82 -1.45
N GLY A 391 6.58 9.70 -2.63
CA GLY A 391 5.94 9.81 -3.94
C GLY A 391 5.44 11.23 -4.27
N LEU A 392 5.90 12.26 -3.56
CA LEU A 392 5.65 13.65 -3.91
C LEU A 392 6.62 14.11 -4.99
N HIS A 393 6.08 14.90 -5.92
CA HIS A 393 6.89 15.69 -6.82
C HIS A 393 7.53 16.83 -6.00
N PRO A 394 8.79 17.24 -6.27
CA PRO A 394 9.46 18.30 -5.51
C PRO A 394 8.66 19.60 -5.37
N ALA A 395 7.91 19.98 -6.42
CA ALA A 395 7.02 21.14 -6.39
C ALA A 395 5.85 21.04 -5.38
N ASP A 396 5.46 19.83 -4.98
CA ASP A 396 4.41 19.57 -3.99
C ASP A 396 5.01 19.42 -2.57
N THR A 397 6.32 19.17 -2.44
CA THR A 397 7.03 19.09 -1.14
C THR A 397 6.99 20.44 -0.41
N GLU A 398 7.11 21.57 -1.11
CA GLU A 398 7.02 22.90 -0.51
C GLU A 398 5.67 23.12 0.20
N ALA A 399 4.57 22.64 -0.39
CA ALA A 399 3.24 22.71 0.22
C ALA A 399 3.13 21.83 1.47
N LEU A 400 3.77 20.65 1.45
CA LEU A 400 3.85 19.79 2.63
C LEU A 400 4.54 20.50 3.80
N LEU A 401 5.66 21.18 3.56
CA LEU A 401 6.39 21.91 4.60
C LEU A 401 5.51 22.97 5.28
N GLY A 402 4.77 23.77 4.50
CA GLY A 402 3.82 24.75 5.03
C GLY A 402 2.66 24.13 5.84
N VAL A 403 2.27 22.89 5.54
CA VAL A 403 1.29 22.14 6.36
C VAL A 403 1.91 21.68 7.68
N LEU A 404 3.15 21.19 7.67
CA LEU A 404 3.85 20.77 8.89
C LEU A 404 4.07 21.94 9.85
N ASP A 405 4.44 23.10 9.32
CA ASP A 405 4.59 24.32 10.13
C ASP A 405 3.27 24.75 10.77
N ARG A 406 2.15 24.72 10.02
CA ARG A 406 0.84 25.06 10.60
C ARG A 406 0.38 24.09 11.68
N LEU A 407 0.74 22.80 11.59
CA LEU A 407 0.48 21.84 12.68
C LEU A 407 1.28 22.21 13.94
N LYS A 408 2.55 22.59 13.78
CA LYS A 408 3.41 23.07 14.86
C LYS A 408 2.89 24.37 15.48
N GLU A 409 2.58 25.38 14.67
CA GLU A 409 2.04 26.68 15.08
C GLU A 409 0.70 26.57 15.81
N ALA A 410 -0.09 25.54 15.52
CA ALA A 410 -1.31 25.22 16.26
C ALA A 410 -1.04 24.67 17.69
N GLY A 411 0.21 24.69 18.17
CA GLY A 411 0.59 24.26 19.51
C GLY A 411 0.77 22.75 19.64
N ASN A 412 1.26 22.10 18.58
CA ASN A 412 1.52 20.66 18.57
C ASN A 412 3.00 20.37 18.35
N THR A 413 3.44 19.19 18.79
CA THR A 413 4.75 18.65 18.46
C THR A 413 4.63 17.77 17.21
N VAL A 414 5.58 17.86 16.27
CA VAL A 414 5.51 17.13 15.01
C VAL A 414 6.77 16.28 14.84
N PHE A 415 6.60 14.96 14.95
CA PHE A 415 7.63 13.95 14.75
C PHE A 415 7.46 13.34 13.35
N VAL A 416 8.49 13.46 12.53
CA VAL A 416 8.44 13.03 11.14
C VAL A 416 9.58 12.06 10.87
N VAL A 417 9.28 10.84 10.46
CA VAL A 417 10.29 9.92 9.92
C VAL A 417 10.47 10.25 8.44
N GLU A 418 11.65 10.69 8.02
CA GLU A 418 11.87 11.17 6.65
C GLU A 418 13.26 10.88 6.08
N HIS A 419 13.29 10.84 4.74
CA HIS A 419 14.48 10.67 3.92
C HIS A 419 14.66 11.81 2.92
N ASP A 420 13.60 12.57 2.64
CA ASP A 420 13.69 13.74 1.77
C ASP A 420 14.57 14.83 2.40
N LEU A 421 15.60 15.22 1.66
CA LEU A 421 16.62 16.15 2.16
C LEU A 421 16.07 17.57 2.32
N ASP A 422 15.05 17.97 1.57
CA ASP A 422 14.44 19.29 1.73
C ASP A 422 13.60 19.34 3.00
N VAL A 423 12.91 18.25 3.36
CA VAL A 423 12.24 18.12 4.66
C VAL A 423 13.24 18.09 5.82
N VAL A 424 14.36 17.36 5.68
CA VAL A 424 15.44 17.35 6.68
C VAL A 424 16.05 18.73 6.89
N ARG A 425 16.25 19.51 5.81
CA ARG A 425 16.76 20.89 5.90
C ARG A 425 15.79 21.86 6.61
N HIS A 426 14.49 21.62 6.46
CA HIS A 426 13.43 22.46 7.03
C HIS A 426 13.18 22.19 8.52
N ALA A 427 13.66 21.07 9.05
CA ALA A 427 13.40 20.66 10.43
C ALA A 427 13.98 21.64 11.47
N ASP A 428 13.26 21.84 12.57
CA ASP A 428 13.77 22.58 13.73
C ASP A 428 14.80 21.72 14.49
N TRP A 429 14.59 20.40 14.49
CA TRP A 429 15.42 19.41 15.18
C TRP A 429 15.57 18.14 14.36
N LEU A 430 16.72 17.48 14.47
CA LEU A 430 17.04 16.25 13.75
C LEU A 430 17.54 15.18 14.72
N VAL A 431 16.99 13.97 14.59
CA VAL A 431 17.49 12.75 15.23
C VAL A 431 18.01 11.81 14.15
N ASP A 432 19.32 11.65 14.05
CA ASP A 432 19.95 10.73 13.10
C ASP A 432 20.21 9.37 13.74
N VAL A 433 19.66 8.32 13.15
CA VAL A 433 19.76 6.94 13.64
C VAL A 433 20.64 6.12 12.71
N GLY A 434 21.65 5.44 13.25
CA GLY A 434 22.64 4.75 12.44
C GLY A 434 23.73 4.09 13.28
N PRO A 435 24.91 3.77 12.72
CA PRO A 435 25.41 4.19 11.40
C PRO A 435 24.93 3.36 10.21
N LEU A 436 24.43 2.14 10.43
CA LEU A 436 23.99 1.21 9.39
C LEU A 436 22.58 0.65 9.71
N ALA A 437 22.16 -0.36 8.95
CA ALA A 437 20.89 -1.05 9.13
C ALA A 437 21.01 -2.24 10.11
N GLY A 438 19.86 -2.69 10.62
CA GLY A 438 19.75 -3.95 11.36
C GLY A 438 20.59 -3.97 12.62
N GLU A 439 21.31 -5.07 12.80
CA GLU A 439 22.16 -5.28 13.98
C GLU A 439 23.27 -4.24 14.07
N HIS A 440 23.72 -3.65 12.95
CA HIS A 440 24.76 -2.61 12.92
C HIS A 440 24.22 -1.17 13.07
N GLY A 441 22.91 -1.01 13.21
CA GLY A 441 22.25 0.26 13.48
C GLY A 441 21.90 0.45 14.96
N GLY A 442 20.76 1.12 15.18
CA GLY A 442 20.11 1.21 16.48
C GLY A 442 20.76 2.17 17.46
N GLN A 443 21.63 3.07 16.98
CA GLN A 443 22.28 4.11 17.80
C GLN A 443 21.81 5.48 17.30
N VAL A 444 21.65 6.42 18.22
CA VAL A 444 21.45 7.84 17.87
C VAL A 444 22.84 8.44 17.67
N LEU A 445 23.13 8.84 16.43
CA LEU A 445 24.40 9.48 16.07
C LEU A 445 24.39 10.97 16.40
N HIS A 446 23.21 11.59 16.31
CA HIS A 446 22.99 13.01 16.55
C HIS A 446 21.56 13.28 17.00
N SER A 447 21.38 14.22 17.94
CA SER A 447 20.09 14.80 18.30
C SER A 447 20.31 16.29 18.52
N GLY A 448 19.92 17.11 17.54
CA GLY A 448 20.24 18.54 17.53
C GLY A 448 19.68 19.25 16.29
N PRO A 449 19.91 20.56 16.15
CA PRO A 449 19.64 21.28 14.91
C PRO A 449 20.29 20.60 13.69
N PRO A 450 19.66 20.61 12.49
CA PRO A 450 20.18 19.91 11.33
C PRO A 450 21.62 20.29 10.94
N GLN A 451 22.00 21.56 11.11
CA GLN A 451 23.32 22.08 10.71
C GLN A 451 24.47 21.43 11.49
N GLU A 452 24.23 20.97 12.72
CA GLU A 452 25.24 20.33 13.56
C GLU A 452 25.62 18.92 13.05
N LEU A 453 24.77 18.30 12.23
CA LEU A 453 25.02 16.98 11.66
C LEU A 453 26.24 16.97 10.72
N ALA A 454 26.66 18.11 10.18
CA ALA A 454 27.80 18.20 9.25
C ALA A 454 29.11 17.64 9.82
N GLY A 455 29.29 17.72 11.15
CA GLY A 455 30.48 17.21 11.84
C GLY A 455 30.45 15.70 12.17
N VAL A 456 29.36 14.99 11.88
CA VAL A 456 29.12 13.62 12.36
C VAL A 456 29.63 12.61 11.32
N ALA A 457 30.88 12.17 11.47
CA ALA A 457 31.58 11.30 10.51
C ALA A 457 30.88 9.95 10.22
N GLY A 458 30.07 9.44 11.15
CA GLY A 458 29.32 8.19 11.00
C GLY A 458 27.97 8.33 10.29
N SER A 459 27.49 9.56 10.06
CA SER A 459 26.16 9.81 9.50
C SER A 459 26.14 9.61 7.99
N ALA A 460 25.33 8.66 7.52
CA ALA A 460 25.04 8.53 6.10
C ALA A 460 24.25 9.72 5.55
N THR A 461 23.38 10.30 6.38
CA THR A 461 22.58 11.48 6.05
C THR A 461 23.45 12.71 5.88
N ALA A 462 24.43 12.97 6.77
CA ALA A 462 25.34 14.10 6.67
C ALA A 462 26.04 14.19 5.30
N ARG A 463 26.50 13.05 4.79
CA ARG A 463 27.17 12.96 3.48
C ARG A 463 26.30 13.43 2.32
N HIS A 464 24.99 13.22 2.39
CA HIS A 464 24.06 13.60 1.32
C HIS A 464 23.46 14.99 1.57
N LEU A 465 23.30 15.38 2.83
CA LEU A 465 22.74 16.66 3.22
C LEU A 465 23.70 17.82 2.92
N PHE A 466 25.00 17.62 3.23
CA PHE A 466 26.05 18.65 3.12
C PHE A 466 27.13 18.36 2.07
N GLY A 467 27.23 17.11 1.59
CA GLY A 467 28.15 16.80 0.50
C GLY A 467 27.75 17.52 -0.78
N ALA A 468 28.72 17.71 -1.69
CA ALA A 468 28.37 18.04 -3.07
C ALA A 468 27.43 16.94 -3.57
N GLN A 469 26.26 17.31 -4.10
CA GLN A 469 25.37 16.36 -4.76
C GLN A 469 26.11 15.82 -5.98
N GLU A 470 26.85 14.72 -5.79
CA GLU A 470 27.18 13.86 -6.91
C GLU A 470 25.84 13.30 -7.41
N PRO A 471 25.44 13.54 -8.67
CA PRO A 471 24.27 12.89 -9.21
C PRO A 471 24.41 11.38 -8.97
N ALA A 472 23.33 10.76 -8.48
CA ALA A 472 23.31 9.33 -8.18
C ALA A 472 23.47 8.55 -9.50
N GLY A 473 24.72 8.33 -9.89
CA GLY A 473 25.09 8.06 -11.28
C GLY A 473 25.48 9.37 -11.96
N ALA A 474 26.78 9.69 -11.97
CA ALA A 474 27.28 10.74 -12.85
C ALA A 474 26.78 10.44 -14.27
N PRO A 475 26.31 11.45 -15.04
CA PRO A 475 25.76 11.22 -16.37
C PRO A 475 26.83 10.54 -17.21
N GLY A 476 26.72 9.22 -17.34
CA GLY A 476 27.43 8.47 -18.35
C GLY A 476 26.98 8.95 -19.73
N PRO A 477 27.68 8.57 -20.79
CA PRO A 477 27.16 8.80 -22.14
C PRO A 477 25.77 8.15 -22.25
N VAL A 478 24.78 8.93 -22.68
CA VAL A 478 23.41 8.46 -22.93
C VAL A 478 23.48 7.23 -23.83
N ARG A 479 22.90 6.11 -23.39
CA ARG A 479 22.91 4.86 -24.15
C ARG A 479 22.09 5.00 -25.44
N ALA A 480 22.55 4.39 -26.51
CA ALA A 480 21.81 4.35 -27.77
C ALA A 480 20.67 3.32 -27.69
N ALA A 481 19.45 3.74 -28.04
CA ALA A 481 18.30 2.85 -28.07
C ALA A 481 18.44 1.75 -29.13
N THR A 482 18.05 0.52 -28.80
CA THR A 482 18.05 -0.64 -29.71
C THR A 482 16.73 -0.81 -30.47
N GLY A 483 15.71 -0.05 -30.08
CA GLY A 483 14.37 -0.05 -30.66
C GLY A 483 13.44 0.83 -29.82
N ALA A 484 12.13 0.77 -30.08
CA ALA A 484 11.15 1.50 -29.30
C ALA A 484 9.77 0.82 -29.27
N VAL A 485 9.02 1.04 -28.20
CA VAL A 485 7.58 0.77 -28.10
C VAL A 485 6.84 2.08 -28.25
N ARG A 486 6.00 2.20 -29.27
CA ARG A 486 5.18 3.40 -29.53
C ARG A 486 3.75 3.13 -29.10
N LEU A 487 3.20 4.10 -28.37
CA LEU A 487 1.80 4.17 -27.99
C LEU A 487 1.14 5.29 -28.79
N SER A 488 0.00 5.00 -29.41
CA SER A 488 -0.74 5.97 -30.21
C SER A 488 -2.22 6.02 -29.86
N GLY A 489 -2.78 7.23 -29.84
CA GLY A 489 -4.20 7.49 -29.58
C GLY A 489 -4.69 6.99 -28.23
N VAL A 490 -3.86 7.01 -27.18
CA VAL A 490 -4.21 6.40 -25.90
C VAL A 490 -5.25 7.22 -25.13
N ASP A 491 -6.43 6.63 -24.93
CA ASP A 491 -7.47 7.14 -24.02
C ASP A 491 -7.68 6.21 -22.82
N ARG A 492 -7.28 6.67 -21.63
CA ARG A 492 -7.53 5.94 -20.38
C ARG A 492 -7.45 6.84 -19.16
N HIS A 493 -8.43 6.77 -18.26
CA HIS A 493 -8.54 7.64 -17.08
C HIS A 493 -8.45 9.12 -17.42
N ASN A 494 -7.34 9.80 -17.17
CA ASN A 494 -7.10 11.19 -17.55
C ASN A 494 -6.19 11.35 -18.78
N LEU A 495 -5.62 10.26 -19.32
CA LEU A 495 -4.89 10.27 -20.58
C LEU A 495 -5.89 10.47 -21.74
N ARG A 496 -5.60 11.40 -22.64
CA ARG A 496 -6.47 11.79 -23.76
C ARG A 496 -5.68 11.82 -25.06
N GLN A 497 -6.00 10.92 -25.99
CA GLN A 497 -5.32 10.79 -27.29
C GLN A 497 -3.79 10.90 -27.16
N LEU A 498 -3.24 10.25 -26.13
CA LEU A 498 -1.84 10.40 -25.77
C LEU A 498 -0.95 9.59 -26.72
N GLU A 499 0.09 10.25 -27.23
CA GLU A 499 1.19 9.65 -27.97
C GLU A 499 2.42 9.58 -27.06
N ALA A 500 3.10 8.44 -27.02
CA ALA A 500 4.34 8.27 -26.28
C ALA A 500 5.25 7.23 -26.93
N GLU A 501 6.56 7.47 -26.87
CA GLU A 501 7.58 6.53 -27.35
C GLU A 501 8.51 6.13 -26.20
N PHE A 502 8.64 4.82 -25.98
CA PHE A 502 9.50 4.21 -24.97
C PHE A 502 10.70 3.55 -25.65
N PRO A 503 11.91 4.13 -25.58
CA PRO A 503 13.09 3.51 -26.14
C PRO A 503 13.46 2.21 -25.40
N LEU A 504 14.00 1.25 -26.15
CA LEU A 504 14.43 -0.06 -25.66
C LEU A 504 15.95 -0.12 -25.52
N GLY A 505 16.42 -0.97 -24.60
CA GLY A 505 17.83 -1.15 -24.26
C GLY A 505 18.42 -0.01 -23.44
N VAL A 506 17.57 0.81 -22.81
CA VAL A 506 17.97 2.01 -22.06
C VAL A 506 17.18 2.14 -20.76
N PHE A 507 17.63 3.03 -19.87
CA PHE A 507 16.93 3.42 -18.65
C PHE A 507 16.02 4.62 -18.91
N THR A 508 14.70 4.42 -18.84
CA THR A 508 13.69 5.47 -19.06
C THR A 508 13.02 5.85 -17.75
N ALA A 509 12.99 7.15 -17.42
CA ALA A 509 12.22 7.68 -16.31
C ALA A 509 10.94 8.37 -16.78
N VAL A 510 9.80 8.04 -16.19
CA VAL A 510 8.51 8.73 -16.38
C VAL A 510 8.23 9.56 -15.15
N THR A 511 8.16 10.88 -15.32
CA THR A 511 8.06 11.85 -14.24
C THR A 511 6.88 12.83 -14.45
N GLY A 512 6.71 13.77 -13.53
CA GLY A 512 5.64 14.76 -13.51
C GLY A 512 4.86 14.79 -12.19
N VAL A 513 3.99 15.77 -12.02
CA VAL A 513 3.28 16.02 -10.75
C VAL A 513 2.33 14.90 -10.33
N SER A 514 1.94 14.87 -9.04
CA SER A 514 0.99 13.87 -8.54
C SER A 514 -0.34 13.94 -9.30
N GLY A 515 -0.90 12.78 -9.65
CA GLY A 515 -2.13 12.70 -10.46
C GLY A 515 -2.00 13.01 -11.96
N SER A 516 -0.78 13.25 -12.49
CA SER A 516 -0.59 13.58 -13.92
C SER A 516 -0.88 12.43 -14.88
N GLY A 517 -0.91 11.18 -14.41
CA GLY A 517 -1.24 9.98 -15.21
C GLY A 517 -0.12 8.94 -15.32
N LYS A 518 1.02 9.11 -14.64
CA LYS A 518 2.22 8.23 -14.72
C LYS A 518 1.92 6.74 -14.53
N SER A 519 1.30 6.36 -13.42
CA SER A 519 0.98 4.94 -13.14
C SER A 519 -0.07 4.38 -14.10
N THR A 520 -0.93 5.21 -14.69
CA THR A 520 -1.85 4.77 -15.75
C THR A 520 -1.07 4.48 -17.03
N LEU A 521 -0.16 5.37 -17.42
CA LEU A 521 0.65 5.22 -18.62
C LEU A 521 1.54 3.97 -18.55
N VAL A 522 2.30 3.81 -17.46
CA VAL A 522 3.26 2.71 -17.33
C VAL A 522 2.59 1.40 -16.93
N GLY A 523 1.89 1.38 -15.78
CA GLY A 523 1.37 0.15 -15.19
C GLY A 523 0.10 -0.40 -15.83
N GLN A 524 -0.62 0.38 -16.64
CA GLN A 524 -1.87 -0.08 -17.28
C GLN A 524 -1.84 -0.05 -18.80
N VAL A 525 -1.28 0.99 -19.40
CA VAL A 525 -1.24 1.11 -20.87
C VAL A 525 -0.02 0.39 -21.43
N LEU A 526 1.19 0.79 -21.05
CA LEU A 526 2.42 0.19 -21.54
C LEU A 526 2.51 -1.31 -21.20
N ALA A 527 2.23 -1.67 -19.94
CA ALA A 527 2.22 -3.07 -19.50
C ALA A 527 1.28 -3.95 -20.36
N ARG A 528 0.06 -3.44 -20.65
CA ARG A 528 -0.92 -4.15 -21.46
C ARG A 528 -0.47 -4.28 -22.92
N GLU A 529 -0.04 -3.19 -23.53
CA GLU A 529 0.41 -3.16 -24.93
C GLU A 529 1.58 -4.13 -25.16
N VAL A 530 2.56 -4.11 -24.26
CA VAL A 530 3.71 -5.03 -24.32
C VAL A 530 3.23 -6.46 -24.10
N GLY A 531 2.38 -6.70 -23.10
CA GLY A 531 1.84 -8.02 -22.77
C GLY A 531 1.10 -8.68 -23.93
N GLU A 532 0.27 -7.94 -24.66
CA GLU A 532 -0.47 -8.41 -25.83
C GLU A 532 0.45 -8.76 -27.01
N ARG A 533 1.64 -8.13 -27.08
CA ARG A 533 2.62 -8.31 -28.16
C ARG A 533 3.71 -9.33 -27.86
N LEU A 534 3.84 -9.82 -26.62
CA LEU A 534 4.86 -10.80 -26.23
C LEU A 534 4.85 -12.08 -27.06
N THR A 535 3.70 -12.47 -27.62
CA THR A 535 3.55 -13.67 -28.46
C THR A 535 3.96 -13.46 -29.91
N GLN A 536 4.21 -12.22 -30.34
CA GLN A 536 4.61 -11.89 -31.70
C GLN A 536 6.08 -12.24 -31.93
N ALA A 537 6.37 -12.93 -33.04
CA ALA A 537 7.73 -13.41 -33.34
C ALA A 537 8.76 -12.27 -33.47
N ASP A 538 8.35 -11.16 -34.11
CA ASP A 538 9.20 -10.01 -34.46
C ASP A 538 9.26 -8.93 -33.36
N PHE A 539 8.56 -9.12 -32.24
CA PHE A 539 8.57 -8.14 -31.16
C PHE A 539 9.89 -8.26 -30.35
N PRO A 540 10.64 -7.15 -30.17
CA PRO A 540 11.98 -7.19 -29.57
C PRO A 540 11.99 -7.56 -28.08
N VAL A 541 10.87 -7.46 -27.38
CA VAL A 541 10.74 -7.81 -25.95
C VAL A 541 10.15 -9.21 -25.82
N ARG A 542 10.84 -10.10 -25.10
CA ARG A 542 10.39 -11.49 -24.88
C ARG A 542 9.71 -11.71 -23.54
N ARG A 543 9.87 -10.76 -22.61
CA ARG A 543 9.32 -10.87 -21.27
C ARG A 543 9.02 -9.50 -20.69
N LEU A 544 7.90 -9.40 -20.00
CA LEU A 544 7.52 -8.26 -19.17
C LEU A 544 7.66 -8.64 -17.70
N VAL A 545 8.28 -7.79 -16.90
CA VAL A 545 8.38 -7.91 -15.45
C VAL A 545 7.90 -6.61 -14.82
N GLU A 546 6.86 -6.72 -14.00
CA GLU A 546 6.31 -5.59 -13.25
C GLU A 546 6.69 -5.70 -11.78
N VAL A 547 7.26 -4.63 -11.22
CA VAL A 547 7.73 -4.58 -9.83
C VAL A 547 7.06 -3.41 -9.11
N ASP A 548 6.00 -3.72 -8.36
CA ASP A 548 5.26 -2.75 -7.54
C ASP A 548 5.59 -2.86 -6.04
N GLN A 549 5.16 -1.87 -5.26
CA GLN A 549 5.30 -1.84 -3.80
C GLN A 549 4.22 -2.64 -3.05
N LYS A 550 3.35 -3.39 -3.75
CA LYS A 550 2.34 -4.21 -3.07
C LYS A 550 3.04 -5.23 -2.16
N PRO A 551 2.45 -5.56 -1.00
CA PRO A 551 3.05 -6.55 -0.10
C PRO A 551 3.34 -7.87 -0.81
N ILE A 552 4.47 -8.51 -0.50
CA ILE A 552 4.75 -9.88 -0.96
C ILE A 552 3.78 -10.91 -0.38
N GLY A 553 3.06 -10.54 0.69
CA GLY A 553 1.96 -11.28 1.28
C GLY A 553 1.18 -10.43 2.27
N ARG A 554 -0.06 -10.83 2.57
CA ARG A 554 -0.97 -10.08 3.46
C ARG A 554 -1.11 -10.69 4.85
N THR A 555 -0.46 -11.82 5.11
CA THR A 555 -0.50 -12.51 6.41
C THR A 555 0.91 -12.88 6.86
N PRO A 556 1.13 -13.13 8.17
CA PRO A 556 2.44 -13.53 8.70
C PRO A 556 2.99 -14.85 8.14
N ARG A 557 2.13 -15.63 7.47
CA ARG A 557 2.50 -16.86 6.77
C ARG A 557 3.52 -16.61 5.65
N SER A 558 3.36 -15.52 4.90
CA SER A 558 4.32 -15.10 3.88
C SER A 558 5.54 -14.44 4.53
N ASN A 559 6.73 -14.76 4.05
CA ASN A 559 7.99 -14.17 4.48
C ASN A 559 9.02 -14.16 3.33
N LEU A 560 10.18 -13.55 3.57
CA LEU A 560 11.26 -13.43 2.59
C LEU A 560 11.70 -14.80 2.05
N ALA A 561 11.91 -15.80 2.92
CA ALA A 561 12.39 -17.11 2.52
C ALA A 561 11.40 -17.87 1.63
N THR A 562 10.10 -17.77 1.91
CA THR A 562 9.06 -18.41 1.10
C THR A 562 8.85 -17.71 -0.24
N TYR A 563 8.92 -16.38 -0.27
CA TYR A 563 8.72 -15.62 -1.51
C TYR A 563 9.85 -15.84 -2.53
N THR A 564 11.10 -15.84 -2.06
CA THR A 564 12.29 -16.01 -2.92
C THR A 564 12.52 -17.45 -3.38
N GLY A 565 11.78 -18.42 -2.81
CA GLY A 565 12.00 -19.86 -3.02
C GLY A 565 13.16 -20.44 -2.21
N LEU A 566 13.90 -19.62 -1.47
CA LEU A 566 15.02 -20.06 -0.61
C LEU A 566 14.60 -21.14 0.39
N PHE A 567 13.36 -21.05 0.88
CA PHE A 567 12.87 -21.96 1.92
C PHE A 567 12.78 -23.42 1.45
N ASP A 568 12.60 -23.67 0.15
CA ASP A 568 12.59 -25.03 -0.40
C ASP A 568 13.97 -25.69 -0.30
N VAL A 569 15.03 -24.90 -0.52
CA VAL A 569 16.42 -25.33 -0.34
C VAL A 569 16.68 -25.66 1.13
N VAL A 570 16.30 -24.75 2.04
CA VAL A 570 16.46 -24.94 3.50
C VAL A 570 15.76 -26.22 3.95
N ARG A 571 14.48 -26.41 3.60
CA ARG A 571 13.72 -27.62 3.98
C ARG A 571 14.38 -28.90 3.49
N LYS A 572 14.96 -28.89 2.28
CA LYS A 572 15.68 -30.04 1.72
C LYS A 572 16.94 -30.36 2.53
N LEU A 573 17.71 -29.37 2.95
CA LEU A 573 18.90 -29.57 3.80
C LEU A 573 18.54 -30.25 5.13
N PHE A 574 17.46 -29.82 5.79
CA PHE A 574 17.02 -30.44 7.04
C PHE A 574 16.61 -31.91 6.90
N THR A 575 16.20 -32.38 5.71
CA THR A 575 15.96 -33.82 5.48
C THR A 575 17.23 -34.67 5.48
N ALA A 576 18.39 -34.05 5.26
CA ALA A 576 19.68 -34.74 5.25
C ALA A 576 20.25 -34.94 6.67
N ALA A 577 19.74 -34.22 7.68
CA ALA A 577 20.18 -34.32 9.06
C ALA A 577 19.97 -35.75 9.62
N PRO A 578 20.91 -36.30 10.41
CA PRO A 578 20.81 -37.66 10.97
C PRO A 578 19.50 -37.91 11.74
N GLN A 579 19.04 -36.92 12.52
CA GLN A 579 17.81 -36.98 13.30
C GLN A 579 16.55 -37.06 12.41
N ALA A 580 16.56 -36.36 11.27
CA ALA A 580 15.46 -36.41 10.31
C ALA A 580 15.45 -37.75 9.55
N ARG A 581 16.64 -38.24 9.16
CA ARG A 581 16.79 -39.52 8.45
C ARG A 581 16.34 -40.71 9.30
N SER A 582 16.72 -40.77 10.58
CA SER A 582 16.32 -41.86 11.47
C SER A 582 14.80 -41.93 11.68
N ARG A 583 14.11 -40.79 11.62
CA ARG A 583 12.65 -40.68 11.74
C ARG A 583 11.91 -40.76 10.41
N GLY A 584 12.61 -40.93 9.29
CA GLY A 584 12.02 -40.98 7.95
C GLY A 584 11.38 -39.67 7.48
N TRP A 585 11.70 -38.54 8.11
CA TRP A 585 11.06 -37.26 7.85
C TRP A 585 11.46 -36.67 6.50
N LYS A 586 10.47 -36.07 5.82
CA LYS A 586 10.61 -35.45 4.50
C LYS A 586 10.47 -33.93 4.61
N ALA A 587 10.75 -33.22 3.52
CA ALA A 587 10.70 -31.75 3.47
C ALA A 587 9.33 -31.15 3.86
N GLY A 588 8.24 -31.94 3.76
CA GLY A 588 6.91 -31.55 4.25
C GLY A 588 6.86 -31.33 5.77
N ARG A 589 7.59 -32.14 6.57
CA ARG A 589 7.67 -31.97 8.03
C ARG A 589 8.25 -30.61 8.41
N PHE A 590 9.19 -30.12 7.63
CA PHE A 590 9.86 -28.84 7.82
C PHE A 590 9.12 -27.65 7.18
N SER A 591 7.93 -27.86 6.63
CA SER A 591 7.10 -26.77 6.12
C SER A 591 6.08 -26.33 7.15
N PHE A 592 6.10 -25.05 7.51
CA PHE A 592 5.05 -24.47 8.37
C PHE A 592 3.71 -24.30 7.64
N ASN A 593 3.66 -24.48 6.31
CA ASN A 593 2.43 -24.31 5.52
C ASN A 593 1.52 -25.55 5.48
N VAL A 594 2.01 -26.71 5.91
CA VAL A 594 1.25 -27.98 5.86
C VAL A 594 1.23 -28.66 7.24
N PRO A 595 0.18 -29.44 7.55
CA PRO A 595 0.12 -30.22 8.78
C PRO A 595 1.31 -31.18 8.90
N GLY A 596 1.72 -31.47 10.14
CA GLY A 596 2.75 -32.47 10.43
C GLY A 596 3.82 -31.96 11.40
N GLY A 597 4.61 -30.95 11.00
CA GLY A 597 5.66 -30.39 11.87
C GLY A 597 5.39 -28.98 12.38
N ARG A 598 4.39 -28.29 11.81
CA ARG A 598 3.99 -26.95 12.25
C ARG A 598 3.34 -26.97 13.63
N CYS A 599 3.30 -25.83 14.30
CA CYS A 599 2.45 -25.60 15.46
C CYS A 599 0.98 -25.52 15.02
N GLU A 600 0.09 -26.29 15.65
CA GLU A 600 -1.32 -26.35 15.26
C GLU A 600 -2.15 -25.20 15.85
N THR A 601 -1.73 -24.58 16.97
CA THR A 601 -2.42 -23.39 17.52
C THR A 601 -2.40 -22.21 16.54
N CYS A 602 -1.24 -21.90 15.96
CA CYS A 602 -1.11 -20.83 14.97
C CYS A 602 -1.17 -21.32 13.51
N GLN A 603 -1.32 -22.63 13.30
CA GLN A 603 -1.28 -23.27 11.99
C GLN A 603 -0.07 -22.82 11.13
N GLY A 604 1.08 -22.70 11.79
CA GLY A 604 2.37 -22.32 11.20
C GLY A 604 2.56 -20.82 10.89
N GLU A 605 1.61 -19.96 11.25
CA GLU A 605 1.80 -18.50 11.07
C GLU A 605 2.84 -17.93 12.03
N GLY A 606 3.00 -18.53 13.21
CA GLY A 606 3.85 -18.03 14.30
C GLY A 606 3.20 -16.88 15.08
N PHE A 607 2.13 -16.31 14.56
CA PHE A 607 1.38 -15.21 15.15
C PHE A 607 -0.11 -15.55 15.24
N VAL A 608 -0.82 -14.85 16.10
CA VAL A 608 -2.28 -14.94 16.24
C VAL A 608 -2.83 -13.53 16.10
N SER A 609 -3.91 -13.38 15.32
CA SER A 609 -4.62 -12.10 15.17
C SER A 609 -5.38 -11.79 16.45
N VAL A 610 -5.17 -10.61 17.01
CA VAL A 610 -5.92 -10.07 18.14
C VAL A 610 -6.89 -9.03 17.58
N GLU A 611 -8.18 -9.37 17.57
CA GLU A 611 -9.23 -8.42 17.25
C GLU A 611 -9.43 -7.46 18.43
N LEU A 612 -9.23 -6.17 18.16
CA LEU A 612 -9.46 -5.10 19.12
C LEU A 612 -10.77 -4.41 18.77
N LEU A 613 -11.65 -4.19 19.76
CA LEU A 613 -13.00 -3.63 19.54
C LEU A 613 -13.01 -2.23 18.90
N PHE A 614 -12.02 -1.40 19.22
CA PHE A 614 -11.98 0.02 18.84
C PHE A 614 -10.66 0.43 18.16
N LEU A 615 -9.76 -0.53 17.96
CA LEU A 615 -8.46 -0.32 17.36
C LEU A 615 -8.29 -1.28 16.18
N PRO A 616 -7.41 -0.96 15.21
CA PRO A 616 -7.05 -1.91 14.18
C PRO A 616 -6.56 -3.23 14.80
N SER A 617 -6.99 -4.37 14.25
CA SER A 617 -6.49 -5.68 14.66
C SER A 617 -4.97 -5.72 14.53
N THR A 618 -4.29 -6.28 15.52
CA THR A 618 -2.83 -6.47 15.54
C THR A 618 -2.48 -7.95 15.58
N TYR A 619 -1.22 -8.27 15.30
CA TYR A 619 -0.69 -9.63 15.46
C TYR A 619 0.14 -9.69 16.73
N ALA A 620 -0.02 -10.77 17.49
CA ALA A 620 0.83 -11.10 18.64
C ALA A 620 1.53 -12.45 18.40
N PRO A 621 2.74 -12.67 18.93
CA PRO A 621 3.39 -13.97 18.87
C PRO A 621 2.50 -15.08 19.42
N CYS A 622 2.54 -16.25 18.79
CA CYS A 622 1.74 -17.40 19.21
C CYS A 622 2.09 -17.82 20.64
N PRO A 623 1.10 -18.01 21.55
CA PRO A 623 1.37 -18.35 22.94
C PRO A 623 1.98 -19.75 23.12
N GLU A 624 1.78 -20.67 22.15
CA GLU A 624 2.30 -22.04 22.24
C GLU A 624 3.73 -22.17 21.71
N CYS A 625 4.02 -21.63 20.52
CA CYS A 625 5.33 -21.76 19.90
C CYS A 625 6.21 -20.51 20.00
N ALA A 626 5.72 -19.43 20.64
CA ALA A 626 6.43 -18.16 20.81
C ALA A 626 7.01 -17.60 19.50
N GLY A 627 6.28 -17.72 18.39
CA GLY A 627 6.75 -17.28 17.07
C GLY A 627 7.54 -18.31 16.27
N ALA A 628 7.92 -19.45 16.86
CA ALA A 628 8.76 -20.45 16.20
C ALA A 628 8.09 -21.17 15.02
N ARG A 629 6.75 -21.16 14.91
CA ARG A 629 5.93 -21.79 13.84
C ARG A 629 5.89 -23.33 13.84
N TYR A 630 6.73 -24.00 14.63
CA TYR A 630 6.86 -25.46 14.66
C TYR A 630 6.49 -26.06 16.01
N ASN A 631 6.18 -27.36 16.01
CA ASN A 631 6.10 -28.16 17.23
C ASN A 631 7.50 -28.52 17.77
N ALA A 632 7.56 -28.86 19.05
CA ALA A 632 8.83 -29.16 19.75
C ALA A 632 9.64 -30.27 19.06
N GLU A 633 8.99 -31.35 18.64
CA GLU A 633 9.64 -32.49 17.97
C GLU A 633 10.38 -32.09 16.68
N THR A 634 9.84 -31.14 15.92
CA THR A 634 10.48 -30.66 14.68
C THR A 634 11.69 -29.77 14.97
N LEU A 635 11.66 -29.03 16.09
CA LEU A 635 12.76 -28.17 16.54
C LEU A 635 13.96 -28.94 17.11
N GLU A 636 13.81 -30.24 17.39
CA GLU A 636 14.93 -31.12 17.78
C GLU A 636 15.92 -31.40 16.65
N VAL A 637 15.48 -31.28 15.39
CA VAL A 637 16.36 -31.50 14.23
C VAL A 637 17.21 -30.26 14.01
N ARG A 638 18.53 -30.46 13.99
CA ARG A 638 19.51 -29.40 13.78
C ARG A 638 20.32 -29.65 12.51
N TYR A 639 20.59 -28.58 11.78
CA TYR A 639 21.52 -28.53 10.64
C TYR A 639 22.62 -27.53 11.00
N GLU A 640 23.88 -27.97 10.96
CA GLU A 640 25.05 -27.15 11.37
C GLU A 640 24.83 -26.43 12.72
N GLY A 641 24.27 -27.15 13.70
CA GLY A 641 24.01 -26.64 15.04
C GLY A 641 22.70 -25.87 15.24
N LEU A 642 22.02 -25.43 14.18
CA LEU A 642 20.78 -24.64 14.26
C LEU A 642 19.53 -25.45 13.91
N ASN A 643 18.44 -25.24 14.65
CA ASN A 643 17.12 -25.76 14.27
C ASN A 643 16.47 -24.88 13.19
N ILE A 644 15.36 -25.34 12.60
CA ILE A 644 14.74 -24.64 11.47
C ILE A 644 14.18 -23.27 11.83
N ALA A 645 13.70 -23.06 13.06
CA ALA A 645 13.22 -21.76 13.51
C ALA A 645 14.39 -20.78 13.74
N GLU A 646 15.50 -21.27 14.30
CA GLU A 646 16.74 -20.49 14.45
C GLU A 646 17.28 -20.06 13.07
N VAL A 647 17.28 -20.95 12.08
CA VAL A 647 17.64 -20.62 10.68
C VAL A 647 16.71 -19.56 10.09
N LEU A 648 15.39 -19.67 10.31
CA LEU A 648 14.45 -18.63 9.89
C LEU A 648 14.64 -17.30 10.66
N GLY A 649 15.28 -17.35 11.83
CA GLY A 649 15.65 -16.17 12.62
C GLY A 649 16.90 -15.44 12.14
N LEU A 650 17.72 -16.06 11.28
CA LEU A 650 18.93 -15.44 10.75
C LEU A 650 18.60 -14.23 9.86
N THR A 651 19.44 -13.20 9.94
CA THR A 651 19.48 -12.12 8.95
C THR A 651 19.96 -12.67 7.60
N VAL A 652 19.65 -11.98 6.49
CA VAL A 652 20.14 -12.34 5.16
C VAL A 652 21.67 -12.39 5.14
N GLU A 653 22.34 -11.43 5.78
CA GLU A 653 23.81 -11.40 5.92
C GLU A 653 24.35 -12.62 6.68
N SER A 654 23.77 -12.93 7.85
CA SER A 654 24.17 -14.12 8.61
C SER A 654 23.89 -15.42 7.84
N ALA A 655 22.77 -15.47 7.13
CA ALA A 655 22.40 -16.61 6.30
C ALA A 655 23.34 -16.78 5.09
N ALA A 656 23.83 -15.69 4.49
CA ALA A 656 24.79 -15.73 3.39
C ALA A 656 26.10 -16.39 3.83
N GLY A 657 26.59 -16.06 5.02
CA GLY A 657 27.71 -16.76 5.66
C GLY A 657 27.40 -18.22 5.98
N PHE A 658 26.24 -18.49 6.60
CA PHE A 658 25.84 -19.84 7.01
C PHE A 658 25.63 -20.81 5.84
N PHE A 659 25.15 -20.31 4.68
CA PHE A 659 24.89 -21.09 3.48
C PHE A 659 25.91 -20.87 2.36
N ALA A 660 27.12 -20.38 2.68
CA ALA A 660 28.16 -20.09 1.68
C ALA A 660 28.48 -21.28 0.76
N GLU A 661 28.52 -22.49 1.33
CA GLU A 661 28.79 -23.75 0.62
C GLU A 661 27.55 -24.40 -0.03
N VAL A 662 26.41 -23.69 -0.05
CA VAL A 662 25.16 -24.16 -0.67
C VAL A 662 24.82 -23.27 -1.87
N PRO A 663 25.27 -23.62 -3.10
CA PRO A 663 25.13 -22.75 -4.28
C PRO A 663 23.70 -22.30 -4.59
N ALA A 664 22.71 -23.16 -4.31
CA ALA A 664 21.30 -22.86 -4.54
C ALA A 664 20.74 -21.79 -3.57
N ALA A 665 21.29 -21.69 -2.36
CA ALA A 665 20.91 -20.67 -1.39
C ALA A 665 21.75 -19.40 -1.56
N ALA A 666 23.07 -19.54 -1.77
CA ALA A 666 24.01 -18.44 -1.87
C ALA A 666 23.64 -17.42 -2.97
N ARG A 667 23.07 -17.87 -4.10
CA ARG A 667 22.64 -16.96 -5.18
C ARG A 667 21.50 -16.04 -4.76
N SER A 668 20.48 -16.59 -4.09
CA SER A 668 19.32 -15.82 -3.63
C SER A 668 19.73 -14.84 -2.53
N LEU A 669 20.58 -15.28 -1.60
CA LEU A 669 21.09 -14.47 -0.50
C LEU A 669 21.95 -13.32 -1.01
N ARG A 670 22.87 -13.57 -1.94
CA ARG A 670 23.70 -12.53 -2.57
C ARG A 670 22.85 -11.47 -3.26
N ALA A 671 21.82 -11.87 -4.03
CA ALA A 671 20.93 -10.91 -4.69
C ALA A 671 20.18 -10.01 -3.69
N LEU A 672 19.83 -10.55 -2.51
CA LEU A 672 19.21 -9.78 -1.42
C LEU A 672 20.22 -8.83 -0.74
N GLU A 673 21.46 -9.26 -0.54
CA GLU A 673 22.53 -8.39 0.01
C GLU A 673 22.88 -7.25 -0.95
N GLU A 674 23.03 -7.55 -2.24
CA GLU A 674 23.39 -6.59 -3.30
C GLU A 674 22.34 -5.48 -3.50
N ILE A 675 21.10 -5.72 -3.09
CA ILE A 675 20.01 -4.73 -3.10
C ILE A 675 19.78 -4.06 -1.72
N GLY A 676 20.65 -4.34 -0.75
CA GLY A 676 20.66 -3.67 0.57
C GLY A 676 19.68 -4.26 1.59
N LEU A 677 19.31 -5.53 1.48
CA LEU A 677 18.37 -6.20 2.40
C LEU A 677 19.06 -7.16 3.39
N GLY A 678 20.37 -7.01 3.60
CA GLY A 678 21.17 -7.86 4.50
C GLY A 678 20.62 -7.98 5.93
N TYR A 679 19.95 -6.93 6.41
CA TYR A 679 19.41 -6.86 7.77
C TYR A 679 18.09 -7.61 7.99
N LEU A 680 17.36 -7.94 6.93
CA LEU A 680 16.06 -8.62 7.07
C LEU A 680 16.25 -10.06 7.53
N ARG A 681 15.33 -10.55 8.37
CA ARG A 681 15.34 -11.97 8.78
C ARG A 681 14.64 -12.84 7.74
N LEU A 682 15.14 -14.06 7.52
CA LEU A 682 14.58 -14.99 6.53
C LEU A 682 13.09 -15.29 6.76
N GLY A 683 12.71 -15.44 8.02
CA GLY A 683 11.36 -15.73 8.49
C GLY A 683 10.52 -14.50 8.82
N GLN A 684 11.03 -13.28 8.60
CA GLN A 684 10.32 -12.05 8.94
C GLN A 684 8.94 -11.98 8.24
N PRO A 685 7.84 -11.80 8.99
CA PRO A 685 6.50 -11.69 8.42
C PRO A 685 6.39 -10.63 7.33
N ALA A 686 5.72 -10.95 6.23
CA ALA A 686 5.45 -10.00 5.15
C ALA A 686 4.66 -8.75 5.60
N THR A 687 3.91 -8.88 6.70
CA THR A 687 3.15 -7.78 7.32
C THR A 687 4.03 -6.76 8.04
N GLU A 688 5.28 -7.12 8.38
CA GLU A 688 6.25 -6.24 9.02
C GLU A 688 7.18 -5.54 8.00
N LEU A 689 7.12 -5.94 6.73
CA LEU A 689 7.95 -5.36 5.67
C LEU A 689 7.32 -4.09 5.09
N SER A 690 8.14 -3.05 4.95
CA SER A 690 7.81 -1.80 4.25
C SER A 690 7.50 -2.02 2.75
N GLY A 691 6.99 -0.97 2.09
CA GLY A 691 6.77 -0.94 0.63
C GLY A 691 8.06 -1.19 -0.14
N GLY A 692 9.08 -0.38 0.15
CA GLY A 692 10.40 -0.48 -0.47
C GLY A 692 11.11 -1.81 -0.20
N GLU A 693 10.99 -2.40 1.00
CA GLU A 693 11.54 -3.75 1.26
C GLU A 693 10.83 -4.82 0.42
N ALA A 694 9.49 -4.81 0.38
CA ALA A 694 8.73 -5.76 -0.43
C ALA A 694 9.08 -5.65 -1.91
N GLN A 695 9.24 -4.43 -2.42
CA GLN A 695 9.63 -4.16 -3.80
C GLN A 695 11.06 -4.66 -4.09
N ARG A 696 12.02 -4.38 -3.21
CA ARG A 696 13.41 -4.86 -3.34
C ARG A 696 13.52 -6.38 -3.27
N ILE A 697 12.70 -7.06 -2.46
CA ILE A 697 12.63 -8.53 -2.45
C ILE A 697 12.17 -9.08 -3.81
N LYS A 698 11.17 -8.46 -4.44
CA LYS A 698 10.70 -8.83 -5.78
C LYS A 698 11.80 -8.63 -6.82
N LEU A 699 12.50 -7.50 -6.77
CA LEU A 699 13.60 -7.21 -7.68
C LEU A 699 14.76 -8.20 -7.50
N ALA A 700 15.18 -8.48 -6.26
CA ALA A 700 16.19 -9.50 -5.96
C ALA A 700 15.80 -10.89 -6.49
N THR A 701 14.51 -11.22 -6.45
CA THR A 701 13.97 -12.49 -6.97
C THR A 701 14.12 -12.61 -8.49
N GLU A 702 14.12 -11.49 -9.21
CA GLU A 702 14.38 -11.44 -10.65
C GLU A 702 15.88 -11.39 -10.95
N LEU A 703 16.67 -10.62 -10.18
CA LEU A 703 18.13 -10.53 -10.32
C LEU A 703 18.83 -11.88 -10.17
N GLN A 704 18.34 -12.78 -9.32
CA GLN A 704 18.93 -14.13 -9.18
C GLN A 704 18.76 -15.04 -10.42
N ARG A 705 17.97 -14.64 -11.43
CA ARG A 705 17.69 -15.44 -12.63
C ARG A 705 18.61 -15.02 -13.77
N LEU A 706 19.65 -15.82 -14.04
CA LEU A 706 20.48 -15.67 -15.24
C LEU A 706 19.65 -15.96 -16.50
N ARG A 707 19.32 -14.92 -17.27
CA ARG A 707 18.57 -15.03 -18.54
C ARG A 707 19.23 -14.19 -19.63
N ARG A 708 19.10 -14.64 -20.88
CA ARG A 708 19.67 -14.00 -22.07
C ARG A 708 18.64 -13.24 -22.90
N ASP A 709 17.35 -13.51 -22.69
CA ASP A 709 16.29 -12.89 -23.48
C ASP A 709 16.03 -11.45 -23.03
N HIS A 710 15.78 -10.56 -23.99
CA HIS A 710 15.46 -9.18 -23.71
C HIS A 710 14.17 -9.06 -22.89
N THR A 711 14.30 -8.52 -21.68
CA THR A 711 13.22 -8.30 -20.73
C THR A 711 12.97 -6.81 -20.54
N LEU A 712 11.70 -6.40 -20.51
CA LEU A 712 11.28 -5.07 -20.11
C LEU A 712 10.86 -5.10 -18.63
N TYR A 713 11.56 -4.32 -17.80
CA TYR A 713 11.24 -4.12 -16.40
C TYR A 713 10.46 -2.82 -16.22
N LEU A 714 9.27 -2.90 -15.64
CA LEU A 714 8.45 -1.76 -15.25
C LEU A 714 8.45 -1.64 -13.73
N LEU A 715 8.91 -0.51 -13.21
CA LEU A 715 8.94 -0.24 -11.77
C LEU A 715 8.14 1.01 -11.44
N ASP A 716 7.28 0.92 -10.43
CA ASP A 716 6.48 2.04 -9.94
C ASP A 716 7.14 2.61 -8.68
N GLU A 717 7.67 3.83 -8.80
CA GLU A 717 8.33 4.61 -7.73
C GLU A 717 9.34 3.80 -6.88
N PRO A 718 10.37 3.19 -7.51
CA PRO A 718 11.29 2.27 -6.84
C PRO A 718 12.14 2.89 -5.73
N THR A 719 12.28 4.23 -5.71
CA THR A 719 13.03 4.95 -4.67
C THR A 719 12.19 5.47 -3.52
N THR A 720 10.85 5.30 -3.56
CA THR A 720 9.97 5.78 -2.50
C THR A 720 10.37 5.24 -1.13
N GLY A 721 10.56 6.15 -0.17
CA GLY A 721 10.89 5.78 1.21
C GLY A 721 12.29 5.20 1.38
N LEU A 722 13.17 5.34 0.38
CA LEU A 722 14.56 4.93 0.49
C LEU A 722 15.43 6.12 0.87
N HIS A 723 16.39 5.87 1.77
CA HIS A 723 17.44 6.83 2.04
C HIS A 723 18.31 7.03 0.78
N PRO A 724 18.85 8.23 0.49
CA PRO A 724 19.67 8.47 -0.71
C PRO A 724 20.83 7.49 -0.92
N ALA A 725 21.44 6.99 0.17
CA ALA A 725 22.44 5.94 0.11
C ALA A 725 21.90 4.61 -0.46
N ASP A 726 20.67 4.24 -0.08
CA ASP A 726 19.99 3.02 -0.54
C ASP A 726 19.53 3.18 -2.00
N VAL A 727 19.13 4.40 -2.40
CA VAL A 727 18.83 4.75 -3.80
C VAL A 727 20.04 4.49 -4.70
N ARG A 728 21.25 4.90 -4.30
CA ARG A 728 22.48 4.62 -5.08
C ARG A 728 22.74 3.13 -5.26
N VAL A 729 22.44 2.29 -4.25
CA VAL A 729 22.57 0.83 -4.35
C VAL A 729 21.57 0.28 -5.35
N LEU A 730 20.30 0.70 -5.26
CA LEU A 730 19.24 0.27 -6.17
C LEU A 730 19.54 0.66 -7.64
N LEU A 731 19.93 1.91 -7.88
CA LEU A 731 20.24 2.39 -9.23
C LEU A 731 21.39 1.62 -9.88
N ARG A 732 22.41 1.23 -9.09
CA ARG A 732 23.50 0.38 -9.60
C ARG A 732 22.97 -0.94 -10.14
N GLN A 733 22.01 -1.57 -9.44
CA GLN A 733 21.41 -2.82 -9.89
C GLN A 733 20.53 -2.62 -11.13
N LEU A 734 19.76 -1.53 -11.19
CA LEU A 734 18.91 -1.22 -12.34
C LEU A 734 19.73 -0.90 -13.60
N HIS A 735 20.82 -0.12 -13.48
CA HIS A 735 21.74 0.08 -14.59
C HIS A 735 22.44 -1.21 -15.00
N GLY A 736 22.78 -2.09 -14.04
CA GLY A 736 23.31 -3.42 -14.35
C GLY A 736 22.38 -4.27 -15.22
N LEU A 737 21.05 -4.16 -15.03
CA LEU A 737 20.07 -4.79 -15.92
C LEU A 737 20.13 -4.21 -17.33
N VAL A 738 20.23 -2.88 -17.46
CA VAL A 738 20.32 -2.20 -18.75
C VAL A 738 21.62 -2.57 -19.48
N ASP A 739 22.74 -2.60 -18.75
CA ASP A 739 24.06 -2.99 -19.29
C ASP A 739 24.08 -4.46 -19.74
N ALA A 740 23.22 -5.32 -19.15
CA ALA A 740 22.99 -6.68 -19.61
C ALA A 740 22.09 -6.79 -20.86
N GLY A 741 21.67 -5.65 -21.44
CA GLY A 741 20.83 -5.58 -22.64
C GLY A 741 19.33 -5.57 -22.37
N HIS A 742 18.90 -5.25 -21.15
CA HIS A 742 17.49 -5.11 -20.80
C HIS A 742 16.98 -3.68 -20.91
N SER A 743 15.65 -3.52 -20.90
CA SER A 743 15.01 -2.20 -20.83
C SER A 743 14.43 -2.00 -19.43
N VAL A 744 14.65 -0.83 -18.84
CA VAL A 744 14.10 -0.48 -17.53
C VAL A 744 13.31 0.81 -17.66
N VAL A 745 12.03 0.77 -17.30
CA VAL A 745 11.15 1.94 -17.25
C VAL A 745 10.74 2.13 -15.79
N VAL A 746 11.04 3.30 -15.23
CA VAL A 746 10.68 3.65 -13.85
C VAL A 746 9.70 4.82 -13.86
N VAL A 747 8.65 4.75 -13.03
CA VAL A 747 7.90 5.95 -12.63
C VAL A 747 8.65 6.58 -11.49
N GLU A 748 9.07 7.84 -11.61
CA GLU A 748 9.95 8.46 -10.61
C GLU A 748 9.70 9.95 -10.37
N HIS A 749 9.99 10.37 -9.14
CA HIS A 749 9.91 11.76 -8.67
C HIS A 749 11.24 12.26 -8.08
N ASP A 750 12.15 11.36 -7.72
CA ASP A 750 13.49 11.75 -7.28
C ASP A 750 14.30 12.25 -8.48
N MET A 751 14.61 13.53 -8.48
CA MET A 751 15.34 14.17 -9.58
C MET A 751 16.77 13.64 -9.73
N ALA A 752 17.38 13.06 -8.70
CA ALA A 752 18.68 12.40 -8.83
C ALA A 752 18.57 11.15 -9.71
N VAL A 753 17.46 10.40 -9.61
CA VAL A 753 17.17 9.25 -10.47
C VAL A 753 16.83 9.70 -11.88
N VAL A 754 15.96 10.71 -12.02
CA VAL A 754 15.55 11.25 -13.33
C VAL A 754 16.74 11.84 -14.08
N ALA A 755 17.67 12.50 -13.37
CA ALA A 755 18.91 13.03 -13.95
C ALA A 755 19.86 11.93 -14.46
N GLY A 756 19.84 10.75 -13.83
CA GLY A 756 20.63 9.58 -14.23
C GLY A 756 20.02 8.76 -15.39
N ALA A 757 18.85 9.15 -15.90
CA ALA A 757 18.17 8.40 -16.95
C ALA A 757 18.75 8.65 -18.35
N ASP A 758 18.61 7.66 -19.23
CA ASP A 758 18.93 7.82 -20.66
C ASP A 758 17.82 8.58 -21.40
N TRP A 759 16.57 8.39 -20.96
CA TRP A 759 15.38 9.04 -21.52
C TRP A 759 14.39 9.44 -20.43
N VAL A 760 13.73 10.58 -20.59
CA VAL A 760 12.75 11.12 -19.65
C VAL A 760 11.46 11.43 -20.40
N ILE A 761 10.31 11.05 -19.82
CA ILE A 761 8.96 11.43 -20.26
C ILE A 761 8.29 12.18 -19.11
N ASP A 762 8.02 13.47 -19.31
CA ASP A 762 7.37 14.33 -18.32
C ASP A 762 5.85 14.45 -18.61
N LEU A 763 5.02 14.06 -17.64
CA LEU A 763 3.56 14.14 -17.73
C LEU A 763 3.00 15.32 -16.94
N GLY A 764 2.05 16.04 -17.53
CA GLY A 764 1.43 17.18 -16.88
C GLY A 764 0.48 17.96 -17.82
N PRO A 765 0.39 19.29 -17.68
CA PRO A 765 1.10 20.17 -16.72
C PRO A 765 0.59 20.08 -15.26
N GLY A 766 -0.59 19.51 -15.03
CA GLY A 766 -1.19 19.33 -13.71
C GLY A 766 -1.59 17.88 -13.41
N GLY A 767 -2.33 17.68 -12.31
CA GLY A 767 -3.00 16.41 -12.00
C GLY A 767 -4.44 16.36 -12.54
N GLY A 768 -5.02 15.17 -12.65
CA GLY A 768 -6.42 15.00 -13.05
C GLY A 768 -6.71 15.48 -14.47
N THR A 769 -7.75 16.31 -14.62
CA THR A 769 -8.20 16.87 -15.91
C THR A 769 -7.20 17.83 -16.54
N ALA A 770 -6.33 18.45 -15.73
CA ALA A 770 -5.22 19.29 -16.19
C ALA A 770 -3.95 18.49 -16.54
N GLY A 771 -3.96 17.16 -16.35
CA GLY A 771 -2.87 16.26 -16.66
C GLY A 771 -3.09 15.43 -17.93
N GLY A 772 -2.43 14.27 -17.99
CA GLY A 772 -2.66 13.26 -19.03
C GLY A 772 -2.05 13.59 -20.39
N ARG A 773 -1.09 14.53 -20.43
CA ARG A 773 -0.35 14.91 -21.64
C ARG A 773 1.15 14.76 -21.41
N VAL A 774 1.87 14.36 -22.44
CA VAL A 774 3.33 14.45 -22.48
C VAL A 774 3.70 15.92 -22.69
N VAL A 775 4.30 16.54 -21.67
CA VAL A 775 4.73 17.95 -21.70
C VAL A 775 6.11 18.05 -22.35
N ALA A 776 6.98 17.08 -22.07
CA ALA A 776 8.30 16.97 -22.67
C ALA A 776 8.72 15.49 -22.73
N ALA A 777 9.47 15.13 -23.76
CA ALA A 777 10.14 13.83 -23.86
C ALA A 777 11.51 14.01 -24.51
N GLY A 778 12.54 13.36 -23.98
CA GLY A 778 13.91 13.56 -24.44
C GLY A 778 14.95 13.03 -23.46
N THR A 779 16.21 13.37 -23.71
CA THR A 779 17.28 13.25 -22.72
C THR A 779 16.99 14.15 -21.49
N PRO A 780 17.56 13.86 -20.31
CA PRO A 780 17.37 14.71 -19.13
C PRO A 780 17.68 16.19 -19.37
N SER A 781 18.73 16.50 -20.14
CA SER A 781 19.10 17.88 -20.48
C SER A 781 18.07 18.59 -21.38
N GLN A 782 17.44 17.86 -22.30
CA GLN A 782 16.37 18.41 -23.16
C GLN A 782 15.12 18.70 -22.33
N VAL A 783 14.72 17.78 -21.44
CA VAL A 783 13.56 17.97 -20.56
C VAL A 783 13.80 19.08 -19.55
N ALA A 784 15.02 19.22 -19.00
CA ALA A 784 15.39 20.32 -18.10
C ALA A 784 15.25 21.72 -18.72
N SER A 785 15.21 21.82 -20.06
CA SER A 785 15.04 23.08 -20.80
C SER A 785 13.63 23.28 -21.35
N ALA A 786 12.70 22.36 -21.08
CA ALA A 786 11.36 22.38 -21.66
C ALA A 786 10.46 23.46 -21.01
N ALA A 787 9.85 24.31 -21.84
CA ALA A 787 8.90 25.30 -21.37
C ALA A 787 7.57 24.65 -20.93
N GLY A 788 6.98 25.12 -19.84
CA GLY A 788 5.69 24.63 -19.33
C GLY A 788 5.77 23.31 -18.54
N SER A 789 6.94 22.68 -18.45
CA SER A 789 7.19 21.56 -17.54
C SER A 789 7.35 22.06 -16.11
N ARG A 790 6.59 21.49 -15.17
CA ARG A 790 6.79 21.72 -13.73
C ARG A 790 8.04 21.01 -13.20
N THR A 791 8.53 20.00 -13.92
CA THR A 791 9.69 19.20 -13.57
C THR A 791 11.01 19.86 -14.00
N ALA A 792 11.01 20.56 -15.13
CA ALA A 792 12.20 21.13 -15.74
C ALA A 792 13.11 21.95 -14.80
N PRO A 793 12.61 22.86 -13.94
CA PRO A 793 13.47 23.65 -13.03
C PRO A 793 14.20 22.78 -12.00
N TYR A 794 13.54 21.73 -11.49
CA TYR A 794 14.11 20.82 -10.50
C TYR A 794 15.13 19.88 -11.15
N LEU A 795 14.84 19.40 -12.37
CA LEU A 795 15.78 18.60 -13.14
C LEU A 795 17.03 19.39 -13.54
N ALA A 796 16.88 20.67 -13.92
CA ALA A 796 18.01 21.56 -14.20
C ALA A 796 18.90 21.78 -12.96
N ARG A 797 18.30 21.89 -11.76
CA ARG A 797 19.04 21.98 -10.49
C ARG A 797 19.81 20.68 -10.22
N ALA A 798 19.17 19.52 -10.38
CA ALA A 798 19.80 18.22 -10.17
C ALA A 798 20.95 17.93 -11.16
N LEU A 799 20.86 18.44 -12.39
CA LEU A 799 21.93 18.37 -13.39
C LEU A 799 23.06 19.39 -13.17
N GLY A 800 22.90 20.32 -12.22
CA GLY A 800 23.85 21.42 -12.01
C GLY A 800 23.87 22.46 -13.13
N THR A 801 22.85 22.49 -13.99
CA THR A 801 22.72 23.39 -15.15
C THR A 801 21.82 24.60 -14.86
N GLY A 802 21.17 24.63 -13.69
CA GLY A 802 20.41 25.78 -13.23
C GLY A 802 21.29 27.02 -13.07
N ARG A 803 20.82 28.18 -13.55
CA ARG A 803 21.46 29.48 -13.26
C ARG A 803 21.54 29.63 -11.74
N GLY A 804 22.75 29.56 -11.19
CA GLY A 804 23.01 29.81 -9.78
C GLY A 804 22.53 31.21 -9.41
N GLY A 805 21.38 31.27 -8.72
CA GLY A 805 20.98 32.46 -7.98
C GLY A 805 21.71 32.42 -6.63
N GLU A 806 22.66 33.33 -6.45
CA GLU A 806 23.12 33.78 -5.15
C GLU A 806 21.90 34.29 -4.36
N ALA A 807 21.32 33.46 -3.50
CA ALA A 807 20.39 33.89 -2.47
C ALA A 807 20.54 32.92 -1.29
N GLY A 808 21.42 33.25 -0.35
CA GLY A 808 21.70 32.41 0.82
C GLY A 808 22.99 32.73 1.59
N ARG A 809 23.62 33.89 1.36
CA ARG A 809 24.58 34.48 2.30
C ARG A 809 24.15 35.92 2.59
N ALA A 810 23.18 36.05 3.48
CA ALA A 810 22.96 37.21 4.34
C ALA A 810 22.31 36.71 5.62
#